data_AF-A0A8K0AFL8-F1
#
_entry.id   AF-A0A8K0AFL8-F1
#
_cell.length_a   1.000
_cell.length_b   1.000
_cell.length_c   1.000
_cell.angle_alpha   90.00
_cell.angle_beta   90.00
_cell.angle_gamma   90.00
#
_symmetry.space_group_name_H-M   'P 1'
#
loop_
_entity.id
_entity.type
_entity.pdbx_description
1 polymer ?
#
loop_
_entity_poly.entity_id
_entity_poly.type
_entity_poly.pdbx_seq_one_letter_code
_entity_poly.pdbx_strand_id
1 'polypeptide(L)'
;MTHWFVFTGPREPKNVNPYMEPFVEELKQLEVGVEMYDATRNAVVTVRAEVMMNVMDYPGQSKVGRTKNAGAISGCNKCWIDGQYSKDLTKVIYVGHRRWLPPEHPVRQAAGFPEAGPENRSAPLSKTREEMLTYGRIYDEAQTTSLKNLISKATGKMGVEEFYRLKTHGPEKFVPEPMHLSTDVIQKPFRQVNGEDDTRKIRLAEKQRFPETMPTTQARPSKGKKKKVVCGPASRVADSTKVADSTKRSALPPAPWALKKSEKVTADNRLASIKFPVGFEWNSKGMFVKFNYLKSHQWKEFATKGIFIYSIRGLLGDEQRRSLFKLCEVLGALTHPAVYTAKMEEIKTATIECVVLLEQNFPRHTMVMVIHQLIHIPEYLERYGPAREFWMFVFEQLMHDIARRVTNKRYPEASAVESYSLSECYRAMKHSGSLPGTADQSSLTSHHPGNDGTATFTLTQKKRKSTPHKIPPQQLEELTKYHMATNPRLKPIVRSLQREKSESGSSQPLKAWKPSRALTEEEREVINGPSSDAEKFYVAEKCLYGKVTEYRCEEVEGTSRKRSSFVGKDIDGIGPCFGRIQYFLRHHFMGKETDLAYVKWLPRAERDEETNLFVIDTDLPSPPHQPFIAAGDFSHPLLTATDPDDGKFWVLNYDNVLIGQ
;
A
#
# COMPACT_ATOMS: atom_id res chain seq x y z
N MET A 1 -21.75 -18.13 6.24
CA MET A 1 -20.69 -18.97 6.84
C MET A 1 -19.40 -18.18 6.77
N THR A 2 -18.56 -18.22 7.81
CA THR A 2 -17.27 -17.51 7.82
C THR A 2 -16.19 -18.52 8.16
N HIS A 3 -15.34 -18.84 7.18
CA HIS A 3 -14.21 -19.75 7.37
C HIS A 3 -12.93 -18.94 7.45
N TRP A 4 -12.09 -19.24 8.43
CA TRP A 4 -10.78 -18.61 8.60
C TRP A 4 -9.70 -19.66 8.44
N PHE A 5 -8.87 -19.52 7.40
CA PHE A 5 -7.67 -20.32 7.23
C PHE A 5 -6.43 -19.47 7.51
N VAL A 6 -5.71 -19.78 8.58
CA VAL A 6 -4.49 -19.04 8.96
C VAL A 6 -3.28 -19.94 8.75
N PHE A 7 -2.48 -19.65 7.73
CA PHE A 7 -1.21 -20.31 7.46
C PHE A 7 -0.05 -19.35 7.75
N THR A 8 0.68 -19.53 8.85
CA THR A 8 1.78 -18.62 9.22
C THR A 8 3.11 -19.35 9.38
N GLY A 9 4.18 -18.72 8.90
CA GLY A 9 5.56 -19.10 9.18
C GLY A 9 6.18 -20.08 8.17
N PRO A 10 7.44 -20.48 8.38
CA PRO A 10 8.23 -21.28 7.43
C PRO A 10 7.72 -22.71 7.21
N ARG A 11 6.66 -23.13 7.91
CA ARG A 11 5.98 -24.42 7.76
C ARG A 11 4.66 -24.32 7.01
N GLU A 12 4.39 -23.21 6.32
CA GLU A 12 3.20 -23.08 5.49
C GLU A 12 3.10 -24.21 4.45
N PRO A 13 1.89 -24.67 4.11
CA PRO A 13 1.72 -25.76 3.17
C PRO A 13 2.12 -25.32 1.75
N LYS A 14 2.85 -26.16 1.04
CA LYS A 14 3.21 -25.95 -0.38
C LYS A 14 1.99 -26.05 -1.32
N ASN A 15 0.96 -26.77 -0.90
CA ASN A 15 -0.31 -26.91 -1.60
C ASN A 15 -1.44 -26.61 -0.63
N VAL A 16 -2.29 -25.64 -0.96
CA VAL A 16 -3.43 -25.24 -0.14
C VAL A 16 -4.71 -26.00 -0.46
N ASN A 17 -4.80 -26.70 -1.60
CA ASN A 17 -6.02 -27.39 -2.01
C ASN A 17 -6.63 -28.30 -0.93
N PRO A 18 -5.87 -29.16 -0.21
CA PRO A 18 -6.45 -30.04 0.81
C PRO A 18 -7.14 -29.27 1.96
N TYR A 19 -6.73 -28.04 2.20
CA TYR A 19 -7.34 -27.18 3.21
C TYR A 19 -8.54 -26.39 2.65
N MET A 20 -8.57 -26.15 1.35
CA MET A 20 -9.66 -25.46 0.66
C MET A 20 -10.82 -26.38 0.31
N GLU A 21 -10.58 -27.69 0.21
CA GLU A 21 -11.58 -28.69 -0.17
C GLU A 21 -12.88 -28.62 0.65
N PRO A 22 -12.86 -28.61 2.01
CA PRO A 22 -14.10 -28.51 2.79
C PRO A 22 -14.88 -27.23 2.50
N PHE A 23 -14.18 -26.11 2.35
CA PHE A 23 -14.78 -24.82 2.02
C PHE A 23 -15.41 -24.84 0.63
N VAL A 24 -14.74 -25.43 -0.36
CA VAL A 24 -15.28 -25.55 -1.72
C VAL A 24 -16.45 -26.52 -1.78
N GLU A 25 -16.50 -27.58 -0.97
CA GLU A 25 -17.68 -28.44 -0.86
C GLU A 25 -18.92 -27.69 -0.33
N GLU A 26 -18.75 -26.86 0.69
CA GLU A 26 -19.83 -26.01 1.18
C GLU A 26 -20.29 -25.00 0.11
N LEU A 27 -19.36 -24.39 -0.61
CA LEU A 27 -19.70 -23.50 -1.74
C LEU A 27 -20.43 -24.22 -2.87
N LYS A 28 -20.10 -25.48 -3.17
CA LYS A 28 -20.82 -26.28 -4.17
C LYS A 28 -22.26 -26.54 -3.75
N GLN A 29 -22.52 -26.80 -2.46
CA GLN A 29 -23.89 -26.93 -1.95
C GLN A 29 -24.65 -25.61 -2.11
N LEU A 30 -24.02 -24.49 -1.81
CA LEU A 30 -24.61 -23.16 -1.99
C LEU A 30 -24.82 -22.80 -3.47
N GLU A 31 -23.99 -23.29 -4.41
CA GLU A 31 -24.19 -23.06 -5.86
C GLU A 31 -25.48 -23.75 -6.36
N VAL A 32 -25.83 -24.92 -5.79
CA VAL A 32 -27.08 -25.64 -6.07
C VAL A 32 -28.26 -24.97 -5.35
N GLY A 33 -28.07 -24.67 -4.07
CA GLY A 33 -29.04 -24.04 -3.19
C GLY A 33 -29.29 -24.87 -1.93
N VAL A 34 -29.38 -24.19 -0.79
CA VAL A 34 -29.66 -24.79 0.51
C VAL A 34 -30.94 -24.18 1.06
N GLU A 35 -31.84 -25.02 1.57
CA GLU A 35 -33.05 -24.56 2.26
C GLU A 35 -32.67 -23.95 3.61
N MET A 36 -33.08 -22.70 3.83
CA MET A 36 -32.88 -21.97 5.07
C MET A 36 -34.18 -21.32 5.50
N TYR A 37 -34.45 -21.32 6.80
CA TYR A 37 -35.60 -20.61 7.35
C TYR A 37 -35.31 -19.11 7.47
N ASP A 38 -36.06 -18.28 6.75
CA ASP A 38 -36.02 -16.82 6.88
C ASP A 38 -37.06 -16.38 7.92
N ALA A 39 -36.58 -16.01 9.10
CA ALA A 39 -37.42 -15.55 10.20
C ALA A 39 -38.20 -14.27 9.87
N THR A 40 -37.70 -13.45 8.96
CA THR A 40 -38.35 -12.19 8.52
C THR A 40 -39.57 -12.48 7.65
N ARG A 41 -39.48 -13.53 6.82
CA ARG A 41 -40.55 -13.96 5.91
C ARG A 41 -41.41 -15.08 6.50
N ASN A 42 -41.02 -15.62 7.66
CA ASN A 42 -41.64 -16.77 8.31
C ASN A 42 -41.81 -17.95 7.33
N ALA A 43 -40.79 -18.19 6.50
CA ALA A 43 -40.83 -19.15 5.41
C ALA A 43 -39.46 -19.82 5.18
N VAL A 44 -39.49 -21.05 4.66
CA VAL A 44 -38.28 -21.70 4.14
C VAL A 44 -37.99 -21.13 2.76
N VAL A 45 -36.77 -20.65 2.56
CA VAL A 45 -36.28 -20.09 1.30
C VAL A 45 -35.05 -20.88 0.84
N THR A 46 -34.92 -21.09 -0.46
CA THR A 46 -33.69 -21.64 -1.03
C THR A 46 -32.67 -20.52 -1.19
N VAL A 47 -31.57 -20.60 -0.44
CA VAL A 47 -30.44 -19.67 -0.52
C VAL A 47 -29.38 -20.24 -1.46
N ARG A 48 -28.95 -19.43 -2.42
CA ARG A 48 -27.82 -19.74 -3.31
C ARG A 48 -26.69 -18.75 -3.10
N ALA A 49 -25.45 -19.20 -3.29
CA ALA A 49 -24.28 -18.32 -3.27
C ALA A 49 -23.31 -18.66 -4.39
N GLU A 50 -22.59 -17.64 -4.85
CA GLU A 50 -21.57 -17.73 -5.88
C GLU A 50 -20.32 -16.98 -5.43
N VAL A 51 -19.14 -17.50 -5.77
CA VAL A 51 -17.89 -16.77 -5.56
C VAL A 51 -17.82 -15.61 -6.56
N MET A 52 -17.92 -14.37 -6.07
CA MET A 52 -17.82 -13.18 -6.91
C MET A 52 -16.39 -12.97 -7.42
N MET A 53 -15.40 -13.05 -6.54
CA MET A 53 -13.99 -12.80 -6.84
C MET A 53 -13.06 -13.44 -5.80
N ASN A 54 -11.82 -13.66 -6.20
CA ASN A 54 -10.68 -14.02 -5.37
C ASN A 54 -9.62 -12.93 -5.51
N VAL A 55 -9.52 -12.04 -4.50
CA VAL A 55 -8.55 -10.93 -4.51
C VAL A 55 -7.29 -11.35 -3.79
N MET A 56 -6.16 -11.38 -4.50
CA MET A 56 -4.89 -11.85 -3.96
C MET A 56 -3.70 -11.09 -4.52
N ASP A 57 -2.66 -10.94 -3.71
CA ASP A 57 -1.36 -10.53 -4.20
C ASP A 57 -0.77 -11.60 -5.15
N TYR A 58 0.30 -11.26 -5.86
CA TYR A 58 0.87 -12.16 -6.86
C TYR A 58 1.31 -13.54 -6.27
N PRO A 59 1.99 -13.59 -5.10
CA PRO A 59 2.30 -14.85 -4.44
C PRO A 59 1.06 -15.65 -4.01
N GLY A 60 0.04 -15.01 -3.43
CA GLY A 60 -1.21 -15.66 -3.02
C GLY A 60 -1.95 -16.26 -4.21
N GLN A 61 -2.00 -15.50 -5.32
CA GLN A 61 -2.57 -15.95 -6.58
C GLN A 61 -1.86 -17.20 -7.13
N SER A 62 -0.54 -17.26 -7.05
CA SER A 62 0.22 -18.45 -7.45
C SER A 62 -0.07 -19.67 -6.59
N LYS A 63 -0.23 -19.46 -5.28
CA LYS A 63 -0.49 -20.54 -4.33
C LYS A 63 -1.88 -21.12 -4.50
N VAL A 64 -2.91 -20.26 -4.56
CA VAL A 64 -4.32 -20.65 -4.68
C VAL A 64 -4.68 -21.04 -6.10
N GLY A 65 -4.25 -20.27 -7.10
CA GLY A 65 -4.53 -20.55 -8.53
C GLY A 65 -3.64 -21.64 -9.12
N ARG A 66 -2.76 -22.25 -8.32
CA ARG A 66 -1.79 -23.27 -8.76
C ARG A 66 -1.04 -22.80 -10.01
N THR A 67 -0.61 -21.54 -10.03
CA THR A 67 0.11 -20.94 -11.16
C THR A 67 1.56 -20.68 -10.79
N LYS A 68 2.45 -20.65 -11.79
CA LYS A 68 3.86 -20.36 -11.61
C LYS A 68 4.06 -18.85 -11.51
N ASN A 69 4.61 -18.40 -10.38
CA ASN A 69 4.99 -17.00 -10.15
C ASN A 69 5.95 -16.45 -11.23
N ALA A 70 7.26 -16.66 -11.09
CA ALA A 70 8.24 -16.05 -11.98
C ALA A 70 8.75 -17.04 -13.04
N GLY A 71 9.01 -16.53 -14.24
CA GLY A 71 9.71 -17.28 -15.29
C GLY A 71 8.86 -18.22 -16.13
N ALA A 72 7.52 -18.15 -16.02
CA ALA A 72 6.61 -18.77 -16.97
C ALA A 72 6.53 -17.96 -18.27
N ILE A 73 6.38 -18.62 -19.41
CA ILE A 73 6.14 -17.98 -20.70
C ILE A 73 4.71 -17.46 -20.73
N SER A 74 3.70 -18.32 -20.61
CA SER A 74 2.29 -17.89 -20.50
C SER A 74 1.85 -17.69 -19.05
N GLY A 75 2.56 -16.80 -18.33
CA GLY A 75 2.41 -16.64 -16.88
C GLY A 75 1.17 -15.89 -16.42
N CYS A 76 0.54 -15.08 -17.28
CA CYS A 76 -0.67 -14.35 -16.93
C CYS A 76 -1.83 -15.34 -16.76
N ASN A 77 -2.63 -15.19 -15.72
CA ASN A 77 -3.79 -16.05 -15.52
C ASN A 77 -5.03 -15.58 -16.31
N LYS A 78 -5.01 -14.37 -16.88
CA LYS A 78 -6.16 -13.76 -17.57
C LYS A 78 -6.10 -13.88 -19.08
N CYS A 79 -4.92 -13.76 -19.68
CA CYS A 79 -4.77 -13.72 -21.12
C CYS A 79 -3.55 -14.51 -21.59
N TRP A 80 -3.51 -14.76 -22.90
CA TRP A 80 -2.44 -15.46 -23.60
C TRP A 80 -1.27 -14.54 -24.00
N ILE A 81 -0.84 -13.63 -23.11
CA ILE A 81 0.42 -12.92 -23.34
C ILE A 81 1.59 -13.89 -23.22
N ASP A 82 2.46 -13.88 -24.23
CA ASP A 82 3.67 -14.70 -24.24
C ASP A 82 4.86 -13.91 -23.72
N GLY A 83 5.42 -14.39 -22.62
CA GLY A 83 6.68 -13.88 -22.09
C GLY A 83 7.86 -14.33 -22.93
N GLN A 84 8.83 -13.44 -23.12
CA GLN A 84 10.07 -13.72 -23.84
C GLN A 84 11.20 -14.00 -22.84
N TYR A 85 11.90 -15.12 -22.99
CA TYR A 85 13.08 -15.39 -22.17
C TYR A 85 14.28 -14.58 -22.65
N SER A 86 14.74 -13.62 -21.84
CA SER A 86 15.97 -12.87 -22.10
C SER A 86 17.17 -13.64 -21.55
N LYS A 87 18.08 -14.05 -22.45
CA LYS A 87 19.35 -14.69 -22.05
C LYS A 87 20.24 -13.76 -21.24
N ASP A 88 20.31 -12.47 -21.62
CA ASP A 88 21.13 -11.46 -20.95
C ASP A 88 20.65 -11.19 -19.51
N LEU A 89 19.33 -11.13 -19.32
CA LEU A 89 18.71 -10.88 -18.01
C LEU A 89 18.44 -12.16 -17.21
N THR A 90 18.57 -13.33 -17.83
CA THR A 90 18.26 -14.65 -17.25
C THR A 90 16.85 -14.71 -16.65
N LYS A 91 15.88 -14.04 -17.28
CA LYS A 91 14.49 -13.98 -16.82
C LYS A 91 13.51 -13.87 -17.98
N VAL A 92 12.24 -14.18 -17.71
CA VAL A 92 11.15 -13.92 -18.65
C VAL A 92 10.67 -12.48 -18.47
N ILE A 93 10.49 -11.79 -19.58
CA ILE A 93 9.95 -10.43 -19.69
C ILE A 93 8.67 -10.47 -20.52
N TYR A 94 7.74 -9.56 -20.28
CA TYR A 94 6.47 -9.50 -20.99
C TYR A 94 6.45 -8.19 -21.78
N VAL A 95 6.44 -8.27 -23.10
CA VAL A 95 6.51 -7.12 -24.01
C VAL A 95 5.43 -7.27 -25.08
N GLY A 96 5.28 -6.28 -25.96
CA GLY A 96 4.24 -6.28 -26.99
C GLY A 96 2.91 -5.75 -26.48
N HIS A 97 2.91 -4.86 -25.48
CA HIS A 97 1.67 -4.27 -24.94
C HIS A 97 0.96 -3.34 -25.94
N ARG A 98 1.65 -2.91 -26.99
CA ARG A 98 1.05 -2.19 -28.14
C ARG A 98 -0.12 -2.94 -28.77
N ARG A 99 -0.19 -4.26 -28.60
CA ARG A 99 -1.27 -5.12 -29.10
C ARG A 99 -2.65 -4.79 -28.51
N TRP A 100 -2.72 -4.19 -27.33
CA TRP A 100 -3.97 -3.78 -26.69
C TRP A 100 -4.48 -2.40 -27.13
N LEU A 101 -3.66 -1.61 -27.82
CA LEU A 101 -4.11 -0.34 -28.39
C LEU A 101 -4.97 -0.59 -29.64
N PRO A 102 -5.92 0.32 -29.96
CA PRO A 102 -6.67 0.26 -31.22
C PRO A 102 -5.74 0.15 -32.44
N PRO A 103 -6.08 -0.60 -33.50
CA PRO A 103 -5.22 -0.82 -34.67
C PRO A 103 -4.67 0.46 -35.31
N GLU A 104 -5.46 1.53 -35.31
CA GLU A 104 -5.17 2.87 -35.84
C GLU A 104 -4.32 3.73 -34.90
N HIS A 105 -4.05 3.28 -33.68
CA HIS A 105 -3.33 4.07 -32.70
C HIS A 105 -1.87 4.33 -33.14
N PRO A 106 -1.39 5.59 -33.22
CA PRO A 106 -0.09 5.92 -33.82
C PRO A 106 1.10 5.19 -33.21
N VAL A 107 1.08 4.97 -31.89
CA VAL A 107 2.16 4.27 -31.16
C VAL A 107 2.36 2.82 -31.62
N ARG A 108 1.37 2.18 -32.26
CA ARG A 108 1.56 0.86 -32.87
C ARG A 108 2.60 0.85 -33.98
N GLN A 109 2.79 1.98 -34.66
CA GLN A 109 3.76 2.15 -35.74
C GLN A 109 5.07 2.83 -35.28
N ALA A 110 5.14 3.26 -34.02
CA ALA A 110 6.30 3.97 -33.47
C ALA A 110 7.51 3.06 -33.24
N ALA A 111 8.71 3.66 -33.26
CA ALA A 111 9.98 3.02 -32.94
C ALA A 111 10.31 3.07 -31.43
N GLY A 112 11.45 2.50 -31.02
CA GLY A 112 11.93 2.54 -29.63
C GLY A 112 11.43 1.40 -28.72
N PHE A 113 10.70 0.43 -29.27
CA PHE A 113 10.20 -0.73 -28.53
C PHE A 113 11.18 -1.90 -28.52
N PRO A 114 11.12 -2.80 -27.50
CA PRO A 114 11.93 -4.02 -27.45
C PRO A 114 11.77 -4.91 -28.68
N GLU A 115 10.56 -4.95 -29.24
CA GLU A 115 10.27 -5.56 -30.53
C GLU A 115 10.49 -4.53 -31.64
N ALA A 116 11.31 -4.88 -32.62
CA ALA A 116 11.60 -3.98 -33.75
C ALA A 116 10.40 -3.93 -34.71
N GLY A 117 10.04 -2.72 -35.14
CA GLY A 117 9.07 -2.50 -36.21
C GLY A 117 7.61 -2.30 -35.76
N PRO A 118 6.69 -2.23 -36.74
CA PRO A 118 5.28 -1.97 -36.51
C PRO A 118 4.57 -3.15 -35.85
N GLU A 119 3.55 -2.85 -35.02
CA GLU A 119 2.73 -3.85 -34.34
C GLU A 119 1.36 -3.99 -35.01
N ASN A 120 1.16 -5.08 -35.76
CA ASN A 120 -0.08 -5.37 -36.48
C ASN A 120 -0.86 -6.55 -35.88
N ARG A 121 -0.35 -7.20 -34.81
CA ARG A 121 -1.02 -8.34 -34.17
C ARG A 121 -2.20 -7.86 -33.32
N SER A 122 -3.22 -8.70 -33.18
CA SER A 122 -4.33 -8.47 -32.25
C SER A 122 -3.89 -8.63 -30.79
N ALA A 123 -4.66 -8.04 -29.87
CA ALA A 123 -4.53 -8.29 -28.44
C ALA A 123 -4.62 -9.81 -28.15
N PRO A 124 -3.82 -10.35 -27.22
CA PRO A 124 -3.97 -11.73 -26.76
C PRO A 124 -5.39 -12.04 -26.31
N LEU A 125 -5.86 -13.24 -26.64
CA LEU A 125 -7.15 -13.74 -26.18
C LEU A 125 -7.14 -13.96 -24.67
N SER A 126 -8.31 -13.78 -24.05
CA SER A 126 -8.54 -14.18 -22.67
C SER A 126 -8.48 -15.69 -22.52
N LYS A 127 -7.99 -16.15 -21.37
CA LYS A 127 -7.94 -17.55 -20.99
C LYS A 127 -9.33 -18.01 -20.58
N THR A 128 -9.69 -19.22 -20.98
CA THR A 128 -10.95 -19.86 -20.62
C THR A 128 -10.78 -20.82 -19.44
N ARG A 129 -11.90 -21.17 -18.80
CA ARG A 129 -11.94 -22.17 -17.74
C ARG A 129 -11.46 -23.53 -18.25
N GLU A 130 -11.88 -23.92 -19.43
CA GLU A 130 -11.60 -25.22 -20.05
C GLU A 130 -10.12 -25.37 -20.37
N GLU A 131 -9.49 -24.33 -20.91
CA GLU A 131 -8.05 -24.31 -21.15
C GLU A 131 -7.27 -24.46 -19.84
N MET A 132 -7.64 -23.69 -18.81
CA MET A 132 -6.93 -23.70 -17.53
C MET A 132 -7.06 -25.03 -16.79
N LEU A 133 -8.23 -25.66 -16.85
CA LEU A 133 -8.45 -27.04 -16.38
C LEU A 133 -7.59 -28.04 -17.16
N THR A 134 -7.53 -27.92 -18.48
CA THR A 134 -6.76 -28.81 -19.35
C THR A 134 -5.28 -28.75 -19.01
N TYR A 135 -4.68 -27.56 -18.93
CA TYR A 135 -3.27 -27.42 -18.57
C TYR A 135 -2.97 -27.82 -17.12
N GLY A 136 -3.92 -27.60 -16.20
CA GLY A 136 -3.83 -28.10 -14.83
C GLY A 136 -3.73 -29.63 -14.78
N ARG A 137 -4.64 -30.34 -15.47
CA ARG A 137 -4.65 -31.81 -15.55
C ARG A 137 -3.38 -32.36 -16.19
N ILE A 138 -2.94 -31.78 -17.30
CA ILE A 138 -1.67 -32.15 -17.96
C ILE A 138 -0.49 -32.05 -16.98
N TYR A 139 -0.45 -31.01 -16.13
CA TYR A 139 0.58 -30.89 -15.10
C TYR A 139 0.46 -31.96 -14.00
N ASP A 140 -0.75 -32.24 -13.53
CA ASP A 140 -0.97 -33.20 -12.44
C ASP A 140 -0.67 -34.64 -12.89
N GLU A 141 -1.01 -34.99 -14.13
CA GLU A 141 -0.73 -36.28 -14.79
C GLU A 141 0.74 -36.46 -15.19
N ALA A 142 1.53 -35.38 -15.24
CA ALA A 142 2.93 -35.46 -15.63
C ALA A 142 3.74 -36.33 -14.67
N GLN A 143 4.36 -37.38 -15.20
CA GLN A 143 5.03 -38.42 -14.39
C GLN A 143 6.37 -37.99 -13.79
N THR A 144 7.05 -37.01 -14.40
CA THR A 144 8.40 -36.59 -13.98
C THR A 144 8.46 -35.12 -13.60
N THR A 145 9.35 -34.79 -12.66
CA THR A 145 9.62 -33.40 -12.27
C THR A 145 10.10 -32.55 -13.45
N SER A 146 10.84 -33.13 -14.39
CA SER A 146 11.30 -32.45 -15.61
C SER A 146 10.13 -32.04 -16.49
N LEU A 147 9.13 -32.92 -16.69
CA LEU A 147 7.91 -32.59 -17.43
C LEU A 147 7.08 -31.53 -16.71
N LYS A 148 6.89 -31.65 -15.38
CA LYS A 148 6.22 -30.63 -14.57
C LYS A 148 6.89 -29.26 -14.69
N ASN A 149 8.23 -29.23 -14.68
CA ASN A 149 8.99 -28.00 -14.88
C ASN A 149 8.81 -27.40 -16.29
N LEU A 150 8.76 -28.24 -17.31
CA LEU A 150 8.52 -27.82 -18.70
C LEU A 150 7.10 -27.26 -18.86
N ILE A 151 6.09 -28.00 -18.41
CA ILE A 151 4.67 -27.60 -18.49
C ILE A 151 4.43 -26.31 -17.72
N SER A 152 4.89 -26.21 -16.48
CA SER A 152 4.73 -24.99 -15.69
C SER A 152 5.46 -23.80 -16.28
N LYS A 153 6.61 -24.02 -16.93
CA LYS A 153 7.33 -22.96 -17.63
C LYS A 153 6.59 -22.52 -18.90
N ALA A 154 6.01 -23.43 -19.66
CA ALA A 154 5.29 -23.09 -20.89
C ALA A 154 3.93 -22.44 -20.58
N THR A 155 3.09 -23.12 -19.81
CA THR A 155 1.68 -22.79 -19.61
C THR A 155 1.42 -21.85 -18.43
N GLY A 156 2.39 -21.74 -17.51
CA GLY A 156 2.20 -21.08 -16.22
C GLY A 156 1.39 -21.91 -15.21
N LYS A 157 0.93 -23.13 -15.52
CA LYS A 157 0.14 -23.96 -14.58
C LYS A 157 0.97 -24.99 -13.81
N MET A 158 0.61 -25.19 -12.55
CA MET A 158 1.21 -26.13 -11.60
C MET A 158 0.16 -27.07 -11.00
N GLY A 159 -0.92 -27.33 -11.74
CA GLY A 159 -2.00 -28.23 -11.36
C GLY A 159 -3.37 -27.56 -11.39
N VAL A 160 -4.40 -28.32 -11.04
CA VAL A 160 -5.78 -27.83 -10.91
C VAL A 160 -5.98 -27.25 -9.50
N GLU A 161 -6.51 -26.03 -9.43
CA GLU A 161 -6.94 -25.36 -8.21
C GLU A 161 -8.34 -25.79 -7.78
N GLU A 162 -8.58 -25.75 -6.47
CA GLU A 162 -9.81 -26.25 -5.86
C GLU A 162 -11.07 -25.52 -6.35
N PHE A 163 -10.98 -24.21 -6.58
CA PHE A 163 -12.12 -23.39 -6.99
C PHE A 163 -12.71 -23.77 -8.35
N TYR A 164 -11.97 -24.43 -9.25
CA TYR A 164 -12.55 -24.88 -10.54
C TYR A 164 -13.60 -25.99 -10.39
N ARG A 165 -13.76 -26.58 -9.21
CA ARG A 165 -14.86 -27.50 -8.91
C ARG A 165 -16.22 -26.79 -8.87
N LEU A 166 -16.23 -25.47 -8.69
CA LEU A 166 -17.42 -24.63 -8.84
C LEU A 166 -17.66 -24.38 -10.33
N LYS A 167 -18.91 -24.54 -10.79
CA LYS A 167 -19.25 -24.43 -12.21
C LYS A 167 -19.12 -23.00 -12.72
N THR A 168 -19.45 -22.04 -11.87
CA THR A 168 -19.40 -20.61 -12.14
C THR A 168 -18.00 -20.01 -12.00
N HIS A 169 -16.97 -20.78 -11.66
CA HIS A 169 -15.64 -20.25 -11.42
C HIS A 169 -14.74 -20.28 -12.66
N GLY A 170 -14.11 -19.15 -12.98
CA GLY A 170 -13.20 -19.00 -14.11
C GLY A 170 -11.99 -18.09 -13.82
N PRO A 171 -11.06 -17.99 -14.78
CA PRO A 171 -9.86 -17.19 -14.65
C PRO A 171 -10.15 -15.72 -14.34
N GLU A 172 -11.26 -15.17 -14.85
CA GLU A 172 -11.76 -13.82 -14.63
C GLU A 172 -12.02 -13.48 -13.16
N LYS A 173 -12.25 -14.48 -12.29
CA LYS A 173 -12.49 -14.24 -10.86
C LYS A 173 -11.22 -14.05 -10.03
N PHE A 174 -10.04 -14.36 -10.55
CA PHE A 174 -8.76 -14.12 -9.85
C PHE A 174 -8.27 -12.67 -9.99
N VAL A 175 -8.68 -11.79 -9.10
CA VAL A 175 -8.39 -10.35 -9.17
C VAL A 175 -7.01 -10.06 -8.55
N PRO A 176 -6.06 -9.44 -9.28
CA PRO A 176 -4.84 -8.95 -8.66
C PRO A 176 -5.17 -7.90 -7.59
N GLU A 177 -4.61 -8.04 -6.40
CA GLU A 177 -4.88 -7.11 -5.29
C GLU A 177 -4.36 -5.70 -5.64
N PRO A 178 -5.24 -4.69 -5.75
CA PRO A 178 -4.86 -3.39 -6.32
C PRO A 178 -3.80 -2.63 -5.53
N MET A 179 -3.75 -2.75 -4.19
CA MET A 179 -2.80 -1.99 -3.37
C MET A 179 -1.37 -2.50 -3.54
N HIS A 180 -1.18 -3.82 -3.45
CA HIS A 180 0.09 -4.49 -3.65
C HIS A 180 0.53 -4.38 -5.10
N LEU A 181 -0.39 -4.55 -6.05
CA LEU A 181 -0.07 -4.36 -7.46
C LEU A 181 0.41 -2.94 -7.73
N SER A 182 -0.31 -1.91 -7.27
CA SER A 182 0.09 -0.50 -7.42
C SER A 182 1.48 -0.25 -6.83
N THR A 183 1.73 -0.83 -5.65
CA THR A 183 3.03 -0.75 -4.95
C THR A 183 4.14 -1.40 -5.77
N ASP A 184 3.93 -2.60 -6.29
CA ASP A 184 4.92 -3.32 -7.09
C ASP A 184 5.20 -2.60 -8.42
N VAL A 185 4.14 -2.10 -9.07
CA VAL A 185 4.22 -1.41 -10.36
C VAL A 185 4.99 -0.11 -10.24
N ILE A 186 4.81 0.70 -9.19
CA ILE A 186 5.59 1.93 -9.00
C ILE A 186 7.05 1.65 -8.61
N GLN A 187 7.29 0.59 -7.83
CA GLN A 187 8.64 0.24 -7.39
C GLN A 187 9.57 -0.18 -8.54
N LYS A 188 9.08 -0.88 -9.56
CA LYS A 188 9.94 -1.34 -10.68
C LYS A 188 10.63 -0.18 -11.42
N PRO A 189 9.93 0.82 -11.97
CA PRO A 189 10.57 1.95 -12.62
C PRO A 189 11.28 2.85 -11.60
N PHE A 190 10.79 3.00 -10.36
CA PHE A 190 11.49 3.78 -9.34
C PHE A 190 12.91 3.25 -9.06
N ARG A 191 13.10 1.92 -9.02
CA ARG A 191 14.43 1.32 -8.89
C ARG A 191 15.36 1.63 -10.05
N GLN A 192 14.83 1.74 -11.27
CA GLN A 192 15.59 2.18 -12.44
C GLN A 192 15.99 3.65 -12.31
N VAL A 193 15.05 4.50 -11.90
CA VAL A 193 15.27 5.93 -11.62
C VAL A 193 16.36 6.13 -10.56
N ASN A 194 16.36 5.29 -9.52
CA ASN A 194 17.40 5.28 -8.50
C ASN A 194 18.70 4.56 -8.92
N GLY A 195 18.78 3.98 -10.11
CA GLY A 195 19.96 3.24 -10.57
C GLY A 195 20.28 1.98 -9.74
N GLU A 196 19.34 1.48 -8.93
CA GLU A 196 19.50 0.24 -8.16
C GLU A 196 19.62 -0.98 -9.09
N ASP A 197 18.86 -0.94 -10.18
CA ASP A 197 18.82 -1.97 -11.20
C ASP A 197 19.62 -1.57 -12.46
N ASP A 198 20.58 -0.64 -12.36
CA ASP A 198 21.41 -0.24 -13.49
C ASP A 198 22.66 -1.12 -13.62
N THR A 199 22.50 -2.30 -14.24
CA THR A 199 23.60 -3.27 -14.39
C THR A 199 24.07 -3.40 -15.84
N ARG A 200 25.33 -3.82 -16.04
CA ARG A 200 25.89 -4.10 -17.38
C ARG A 200 25.06 -5.14 -18.16
N LYS A 201 24.42 -6.10 -17.48
CA LYS A 201 23.52 -7.08 -18.11
C LYS A 201 22.30 -6.39 -18.72
N ILE A 202 21.75 -5.42 -18.01
CA ILE A 202 20.60 -4.63 -18.47
C ILE A 202 21.01 -3.73 -19.63
N ARG A 203 22.14 -3.02 -19.54
CA ARG A 203 22.68 -2.24 -20.67
C ARG A 203 22.94 -3.10 -21.91
N LEU A 204 23.48 -4.31 -21.74
CA LEU A 204 23.73 -5.23 -22.86
C LEU A 204 22.43 -5.69 -23.52
N ALA A 205 21.41 -6.02 -22.71
CA ALA A 205 20.08 -6.38 -23.20
C ALA A 205 19.40 -5.22 -23.96
N GLU A 206 19.84 -3.98 -23.68
CA GLU A 206 19.26 -2.74 -24.20
C GLU A 206 20.09 -2.05 -25.29
N LYS A 207 21.27 -2.57 -25.62
CA LYS A 207 22.22 -1.95 -26.55
C LYS A 207 21.65 -1.54 -27.91
N GLN A 208 20.59 -2.22 -28.36
CA GLN A 208 19.95 -1.93 -29.65
C GLN A 208 19.03 -0.71 -29.58
N ARG A 209 18.37 -0.49 -28.43
CA ARG A 209 17.45 0.63 -28.24
C ARG A 209 18.15 1.86 -27.68
N PHE A 210 19.15 1.64 -26.84
CA PHE A 210 19.89 2.67 -26.13
C PHE A 210 21.41 2.48 -26.35
N PRO A 211 21.93 2.58 -27.59
CA PRO A 211 23.33 2.34 -27.90
C PRO A 211 24.30 3.28 -27.16
N GLU A 212 23.88 4.51 -26.87
CA GLU A 212 24.61 5.52 -26.10
C GLU A 212 24.95 5.07 -24.67
N THR A 213 24.27 4.03 -24.19
CA THR A 213 24.46 3.50 -22.85
C THR A 213 25.63 2.51 -22.71
N MET A 214 26.28 2.15 -23.83
CA MET A 214 27.39 1.20 -23.84
C MET A 214 28.74 1.94 -23.81
N PRO A 215 29.76 1.42 -23.08
CA PRO A 215 31.10 2.01 -23.11
C PRO A 215 31.72 1.95 -24.50
N THR A 216 32.33 3.05 -24.96
CA THR A 216 32.95 3.21 -26.28
C THR A 216 34.25 2.42 -26.49
N THR A 217 34.82 1.78 -25.46
CA THR A 217 36.09 1.04 -25.57
C THR A 217 35.88 -0.48 -25.53
N GLN A 218 36.06 -1.13 -26.68
CA GLN A 218 36.30 -2.57 -26.75
C GLN A 218 37.67 -2.88 -26.14
N ALA A 219 37.69 -3.47 -24.94
CA ALA A 219 38.91 -4.07 -24.42
C ALA A 219 39.29 -5.27 -25.32
N ARG A 220 40.47 -5.22 -25.94
CA ARG A 220 41.05 -6.35 -26.70
C ARG A 220 41.09 -7.59 -25.80
N PRO A 221 40.76 -8.79 -26.32
CA PRO A 221 40.97 -10.01 -25.56
C PRO A 221 42.47 -10.23 -25.37
N SER A 222 42.94 -10.25 -24.11
CA SER A 222 44.28 -10.71 -23.78
C SER A 222 44.38 -12.20 -24.12
N LYS A 223 45.29 -12.57 -25.03
CA LYS A 223 45.61 -13.97 -25.35
C LYS A 223 45.99 -14.72 -24.06
N GLY A 224 45.10 -15.61 -23.60
CA GLY A 224 45.36 -16.44 -22.43
C GLY A 224 46.51 -17.42 -22.70
N LYS A 225 47.54 -17.39 -21.86
CA LYS A 225 48.52 -18.49 -21.76
C LYS A 225 47.79 -19.73 -21.23
N LYS A 226 47.78 -20.82 -22.02
CA LYS A 226 47.26 -22.14 -21.60
C LYS A 226 48.07 -22.62 -20.37
N LYS A 227 47.41 -22.80 -19.22
CA LYS A 227 47.98 -23.58 -18.11
C LYS A 227 47.64 -25.05 -18.31
N LYS A 228 48.68 -25.88 -18.28
CA LYS A 228 48.69 -27.34 -18.42
C LYS A 228 47.94 -27.96 -17.23
N VAL A 229 46.93 -28.78 -17.50
CA VAL A 229 46.21 -29.56 -16.48
C VAL A 229 47.06 -30.78 -16.15
N VAL A 230 47.40 -30.96 -14.87
CA VAL A 230 47.97 -32.21 -14.33
C VAL A 230 46.95 -32.74 -13.33
N CYS A 231 46.53 -34.00 -13.51
CA CYS A 231 45.55 -34.68 -12.68
C CYS A 231 46.18 -35.26 -11.40
N GLY A 232 45.47 -35.13 -10.27
CA GLY A 232 45.74 -35.81 -9.00
C GLY A 232 44.52 -35.71 -8.07
N PRO A 233 44.28 -36.69 -7.17
CA PRO A 233 42.94 -36.98 -6.64
C PRO A 233 42.57 -36.16 -5.38
N ALA A 234 41.26 -36.19 -5.11
CA ALA A 234 40.49 -35.30 -4.24
C ALA A 234 40.89 -35.29 -2.74
N SER A 235 40.80 -34.09 -2.13
CA SER A 235 40.29 -33.93 -0.78
C SER A 235 39.55 -32.59 -0.63
N ARG A 236 38.43 -32.63 0.09
CA ARG A 236 37.56 -31.47 0.38
C ARG A 236 38.18 -30.65 1.51
N VAL A 237 38.52 -29.40 1.23
CA VAL A 237 38.68 -28.34 2.23
C VAL A 237 37.99 -27.09 1.70
N ALA A 238 37.04 -26.57 2.47
CA ALA A 238 36.44 -25.27 2.24
C ALA A 238 37.52 -24.21 2.50
N ASP A 239 37.91 -23.47 1.45
CA ASP A 239 38.82 -22.34 1.62
C ASP A 239 38.23 -21.08 1.00
N SER A 240 38.03 -20.10 1.86
CA SER A 240 37.58 -18.76 1.54
C SER A 240 38.76 -17.97 0.99
N THR A 241 38.90 -17.88 -0.32
CA THR A 241 39.82 -16.94 -0.95
C THR A 241 39.07 -16.02 -1.91
N LYS A 242 38.84 -14.78 -1.43
CA LYS A 242 38.54 -13.62 -2.29
C LYS A 242 39.72 -13.41 -3.24
N VAL A 243 39.58 -13.90 -4.48
CA VAL A 243 40.46 -13.44 -5.57
C VAL A 243 39.92 -12.10 -6.03
N ALA A 244 40.62 -11.03 -5.65
CA ALA A 244 40.40 -9.68 -6.16
C ALA A 244 40.79 -9.64 -7.64
N ASP A 245 39.79 -9.80 -8.51
CA ASP A 245 39.93 -9.53 -9.95
C ASP A 245 40.00 -8.00 -10.14
N SER A 246 41.21 -7.46 -10.11
CA SER A 246 41.51 -6.04 -10.33
C SER A 246 41.63 -5.72 -11.82
N THR A 247 40.62 -6.09 -12.61
CA THR A 247 40.41 -5.45 -13.90
C THR A 247 39.65 -4.15 -13.67
N LYS A 248 40.30 -2.99 -13.90
CA LYS A 248 39.65 -1.67 -13.92
C LYS A 248 38.50 -1.71 -14.94
N ARG A 249 37.28 -1.99 -14.46
CA ARG A 249 36.06 -1.93 -15.26
C ARG A 249 35.86 -0.47 -15.65
N SER A 250 35.77 -0.18 -16.95
CA SER A 250 35.37 1.14 -17.42
C SER A 250 34.03 1.52 -16.79
N ALA A 251 33.94 2.77 -16.30
CA ALA A 251 32.70 3.29 -15.74
C ALA A 251 31.60 3.29 -16.82
N LEU A 252 30.39 2.85 -16.46
CA LEU A 252 29.25 2.91 -17.36
C LEU A 252 28.82 4.38 -17.54
N PRO A 253 28.42 4.80 -18.75
CA PRO A 253 27.85 6.12 -18.95
C PRO A 253 26.50 6.24 -18.20
N PRO A 254 26.03 7.47 -17.91
CA PRO A 254 24.72 7.70 -17.31
C PRO A 254 23.60 6.95 -18.05
N ALA A 255 22.63 6.41 -17.31
CA ALA A 255 21.45 5.81 -17.93
C ALA A 255 20.40 6.89 -18.21
N PRO A 256 19.72 6.88 -19.36
CA PRO A 256 18.65 7.85 -19.63
C PRO A 256 17.47 7.68 -18.65
N TRP A 257 17.31 6.49 -18.07
CA TRP A 257 16.29 6.16 -17.09
C TRP A 257 16.73 6.29 -15.62
N ALA A 258 17.93 6.81 -15.34
CA ALA A 258 18.44 6.95 -13.98
C ALA A 258 18.80 8.41 -13.66
N LEU A 259 18.44 8.88 -12.46
CA LEU A 259 18.84 10.19 -11.97
C LEU A 259 20.35 10.23 -11.71
N LYS A 260 20.99 11.32 -12.12
CA LYS A 260 22.36 11.66 -11.73
C LYS A 260 22.44 11.89 -10.22
N LYS A 261 23.64 11.79 -9.65
CA LYS A 261 23.85 12.02 -8.21
C LYS A 261 23.36 13.40 -7.75
N SER A 262 23.60 14.46 -8.54
CA SER A 262 23.12 15.82 -8.25
C SER A 262 21.59 15.92 -8.32
N GLU A 263 20.98 15.28 -9.31
CA GLU A 263 19.52 15.24 -9.48
C GLU A 263 18.85 14.51 -8.32
N LYS A 264 19.43 13.42 -7.81
CA LYS A 264 18.93 12.73 -6.61
C LYS A 264 18.94 13.62 -5.36
N VAL A 265 19.99 14.42 -5.18
CA VAL A 265 20.07 15.38 -4.07
C VAL A 265 18.97 16.43 -4.20
N THR A 266 18.74 16.92 -5.43
CA THR A 266 17.65 17.86 -5.74
C THR A 266 16.29 17.25 -5.42
N ALA A 267 16.06 16.00 -5.83
CA ALA A 267 14.81 15.29 -5.54
C ALA A 267 14.59 15.06 -4.04
N ASP A 268 15.63 14.73 -3.27
CA ASP A 268 15.55 14.60 -1.81
C ASP A 268 15.29 15.94 -1.13
N ASN A 269 15.93 17.03 -1.59
CA ASN A 269 15.68 18.38 -1.08
C ASN A 269 14.22 18.81 -1.32
N ARG A 270 13.68 18.53 -2.52
CA ARG A 270 12.27 18.76 -2.85
C ARG A 270 11.37 17.92 -1.96
N LEU A 271 11.65 16.63 -1.79
CA LEU A 271 10.88 15.78 -0.89
C LEU A 271 10.88 16.30 0.55
N ALA A 272 12.03 16.80 1.05
CA ALA A 272 12.15 17.39 2.37
C ALA A 272 11.39 18.72 2.52
N SER A 273 11.10 19.43 1.42
CA SER A 273 10.35 20.70 1.39
C SER A 273 8.84 20.52 1.51
N ILE A 274 8.31 19.32 1.25
CA ILE A 274 6.86 19.06 1.25
C ILE A 274 6.31 19.15 2.67
N LYS A 275 5.22 19.93 2.84
CA LYS A 275 4.48 20.02 4.10
C LYS A 275 3.22 19.15 4.03
N PHE A 276 3.15 18.17 4.92
CA PHE A 276 2.05 17.21 4.99
C PHE A 276 0.95 17.65 5.98
N PRO A 277 -0.33 17.38 5.72
CA PRO A 277 -1.40 17.61 6.69
C PRO A 277 -1.23 16.88 8.01
N VAL A 278 -1.89 17.39 9.07
CA VAL A 278 -2.05 16.66 10.33
C VAL A 278 -2.73 15.31 10.03
N GLY A 279 -2.14 14.21 10.51
CA GLY A 279 -2.69 12.86 10.31
C GLY A 279 -2.28 12.17 9.01
N PHE A 280 -1.54 12.84 8.12
CA PHE A 280 -0.97 12.20 6.94
C PHE A 280 0.25 11.33 7.34
N GLU A 281 0.20 10.03 7.06
CA GLU A 281 1.22 9.05 7.49
C GLU A 281 2.51 9.07 6.63
N TRP A 282 3.07 10.26 6.41
CA TRP A 282 4.36 10.45 5.74
C TRP A 282 5.38 11.18 6.59
N ASN A 283 6.59 10.64 6.64
CA ASN A 283 7.68 11.21 7.43
C ASN A 283 9.05 11.14 6.74
N SER A 284 9.09 10.67 5.47
CA SER A 284 10.35 10.56 4.74
C SER A 284 10.79 11.92 4.23
N LYS A 285 12.04 12.29 4.55
CA LYS A 285 12.71 13.50 4.05
C LYS A 285 13.69 13.23 2.92
N GLY A 286 13.81 11.97 2.49
CA GLY A 286 14.76 11.57 1.47
C GLY A 286 14.64 10.07 1.18
N MET A 287 14.74 9.72 -0.09
CA MET A 287 14.67 8.34 -0.59
C MET A 287 15.39 8.11 -1.92
N PHE A 288 15.85 9.16 -2.60
CA PHE A 288 16.53 9.07 -3.90
C PHE A 288 18.04 8.86 -3.73
N VAL A 289 18.67 9.56 -2.77
CA VAL A 289 20.09 9.35 -2.44
C VAL A 289 20.27 8.08 -1.62
N LYS A 290 19.44 7.91 -0.59
CA LYS A 290 19.42 6.72 0.26
C LYS A 290 17.98 6.27 0.49
N PHE A 291 17.63 5.15 -0.12
CA PHE A 291 16.29 4.59 0.02
C PHE A 291 16.07 4.04 1.44
N ASN A 292 14.94 4.43 2.05
CA ASN A 292 14.40 3.83 3.26
C ASN A 292 13.13 3.05 2.89
N TYR A 293 12.90 1.95 3.60
CA TYR A 293 11.69 1.14 3.39
C TYR A 293 10.40 1.97 3.57
N LEU A 294 9.49 1.83 2.61
CA LEU A 294 8.12 2.37 2.66
C LEU A 294 7.11 1.23 2.68
N LYS A 295 6.01 1.42 3.41
CA LYS A 295 4.85 0.52 3.39
C LYS A 295 4.03 0.70 2.10
N SER A 296 3.19 -0.27 1.76
CA SER A 296 2.34 -0.25 0.55
C SER A 296 1.44 0.99 0.45
N HIS A 297 0.78 1.39 1.55
CA HIS A 297 -0.02 2.62 1.55
C HIS A 297 0.85 3.88 1.30
N GLN A 298 2.09 3.92 1.79
CA GLN A 298 2.99 5.04 1.55
C GLN A 298 3.43 5.08 0.08
N TRP A 299 3.71 3.93 -0.54
CA TRP A 299 3.97 3.86 -1.98
C TRP A 299 2.79 4.34 -2.82
N LYS A 300 1.56 3.97 -2.43
CA LYS A 300 0.35 4.48 -3.08
C LYS A 300 0.25 6.00 -2.92
N GLU A 301 0.41 6.55 -1.72
CA GLU A 301 0.37 8.01 -1.53
C GLU A 301 1.51 8.71 -2.29
N PHE A 302 2.71 8.11 -2.34
CA PHE A 302 3.85 8.61 -3.12
C PHE A 302 3.54 8.77 -4.61
N ALA A 303 2.88 7.76 -5.19
CA ALA A 303 2.48 7.77 -6.59
C ALA A 303 1.26 8.67 -6.87
N THR A 304 0.25 8.64 -6.00
CA THR A 304 -1.08 9.20 -6.28
C THR A 304 -1.30 10.61 -5.78
N LYS A 305 -0.47 11.11 -4.85
CA LYS A 305 -0.58 12.46 -4.26
C LYS A 305 0.41 13.47 -4.84
N GLY A 306 0.94 13.21 -6.03
CA GLY A 306 1.90 14.10 -6.70
C GLY A 306 3.28 14.19 -6.04
N ILE A 307 3.54 13.44 -4.96
CA ILE A 307 4.83 13.47 -4.25
C ILE A 307 5.96 13.07 -5.19
N PHE A 308 5.80 11.95 -5.91
CA PHE A 308 6.83 11.49 -6.83
C PHE A 308 7.06 12.46 -7.99
N ILE A 309 5.97 12.91 -8.62
CA ILE A 309 5.97 13.86 -9.74
C ILE A 309 6.74 15.13 -9.34
N TYR A 310 6.37 15.73 -8.21
CA TYR A 310 7.02 16.93 -7.69
C TYR A 310 8.51 16.72 -7.39
N SER A 311 8.87 15.58 -6.78
CA SER A 311 10.28 15.28 -6.49
C SER A 311 11.15 15.25 -7.75
N ILE A 312 10.64 14.78 -8.89
CA ILE A 312 11.42 14.59 -10.12
C ILE A 312 11.15 15.61 -11.23
N ARG A 313 10.31 16.63 -11.02
CA ARG A 313 9.95 17.62 -12.06
C ARG A 313 11.18 18.31 -12.66
N GLY A 314 11.29 18.37 -13.99
CA GLY A 314 12.47 18.88 -14.69
C GLY A 314 13.79 18.11 -14.46
N LEU A 315 13.75 16.95 -13.79
CA LEU A 315 14.87 16.01 -13.67
C LEU A 315 14.66 14.83 -14.62
N LEU A 316 15.66 13.96 -14.85
CA LEU A 316 15.54 12.83 -15.79
C LEU A 316 15.28 13.28 -17.25
N GLY A 317 15.26 12.37 -18.22
CA GLY A 317 14.84 12.69 -19.59
C GLY A 317 13.33 12.88 -19.72
N ASP A 318 12.89 13.73 -20.65
CA ASP A 318 11.48 14.09 -20.86
C ASP A 318 10.60 12.86 -21.13
N GLU A 319 11.08 11.93 -21.97
CA GLU A 319 10.39 10.68 -22.29
C GLU A 319 10.19 9.79 -21.06
N GLN A 320 11.19 9.72 -20.18
CA GLN A 320 11.08 8.94 -18.95
C GLN A 320 10.18 9.63 -17.92
N ARG A 321 10.26 10.96 -17.78
CA ARG A 321 9.32 11.72 -16.94
C ARG A 321 7.89 11.50 -17.39
N ARG A 322 7.60 11.62 -18.69
CA ARG A 322 6.27 11.40 -19.28
C ARG A 322 5.72 10.03 -18.93
N SER A 323 6.53 8.96 -19.08
CA SER A 323 6.11 7.61 -18.70
C SER A 323 5.81 7.47 -17.21
N LEU A 324 6.61 8.10 -16.34
CA LEU A 324 6.40 8.07 -14.88
C LEU A 324 5.18 8.88 -14.45
N PHE A 325 4.93 10.03 -15.07
CA PHE A 325 3.78 10.88 -14.79
C PHE A 325 2.50 10.18 -15.21
N LYS A 326 2.48 9.58 -16.42
CA LYS A 326 1.34 8.76 -16.87
C LYS A 326 1.09 7.58 -15.94
N LEU A 327 2.15 6.96 -15.41
CA LEU A 327 2.01 5.91 -14.39
C LEU A 327 1.37 6.42 -13.10
N CYS A 328 1.81 7.57 -12.59
CA CYS A 328 1.22 8.18 -11.39
C CYS A 328 -0.26 8.55 -11.59
N GLU A 329 -0.59 9.12 -12.76
CA GLU A 329 -1.96 9.44 -13.18
C GLU A 329 -2.86 8.18 -13.20
N VAL A 330 -2.41 7.12 -13.88
CA VAL A 330 -3.14 5.85 -13.97
C VAL A 330 -3.31 5.21 -12.61
N LEU A 331 -2.27 5.16 -11.77
CA LEU A 331 -2.40 4.63 -10.40
C LEU A 331 -3.37 5.47 -9.56
N GLY A 332 -3.42 6.78 -9.78
CA GLY A 332 -4.40 7.67 -9.16
C GLY A 332 -5.83 7.32 -9.58
N ALA A 333 -6.06 7.13 -10.88
CA ALA A 333 -7.37 6.74 -11.41
C ALA A 333 -7.82 5.35 -10.94
N LEU A 334 -6.90 4.37 -10.94
CA LEU A 334 -7.23 2.99 -10.56
C LEU A 334 -7.50 2.81 -9.06
N THR A 335 -6.97 3.71 -8.22
CA THR A 335 -7.15 3.67 -6.76
C THR A 335 -8.09 4.76 -6.24
N HIS A 336 -8.80 5.41 -7.16
CA HIS A 336 -9.75 6.45 -6.85
C HIS A 336 -10.91 5.90 -6.00
N PRO A 337 -11.40 6.63 -4.98
CA PRO A 337 -12.49 6.16 -4.11
C PRO A 337 -13.86 6.05 -4.79
N ALA A 338 -13.99 6.57 -6.02
CA ALA A 338 -15.18 6.49 -6.84
C ALA A 338 -14.83 6.00 -8.25
N VAL A 339 -15.76 5.30 -8.89
CA VAL A 339 -15.64 4.86 -10.29
C VAL A 339 -16.75 5.52 -11.09
N TYR A 340 -16.36 6.21 -12.17
CA TYR A 340 -17.29 6.85 -13.10
C TYR A 340 -17.37 6.01 -14.36
N THR A 341 -18.52 5.36 -14.58
CA THR A 341 -18.74 4.45 -15.73
C THR A 341 -18.45 5.13 -17.06
N ALA A 342 -18.83 6.40 -17.21
CA ALA A 342 -18.57 7.21 -18.41
C ALA A 342 -17.08 7.38 -18.75
N LYS A 343 -16.17 7.18 -17.79
CA LYS A 343 -14.72 7.29 -17.97
C LYS A 343 -13.99 5.97 -18.07
N MET A 344 -14.69 4.83 -18.02
CA MET A 344 -14.01 3.54 -17.97
C MET A 344 -13.22 3.23 -19.23
N GLU A 345 -13.70 3.61 -20.41
CA GLU A 345 -12.95 3.45 -21.66
C GLU A 345 -11.69 4.35 -21.69
N GLU A 346 -11.80 5.58 -21.20
CA GLU A 346 -10.65 6.49 -21.04
C GLU A 346 -9.58 5.88 -20.10
N ILE A 347 -10.01 5.35 -18.96
CA ILE A 347 -9.11 4.72 -17.97
C ILE A 347 -8.46 3.45 -18.54
N LYS A 348 -9.21 2.61 -19.27
CA LYS A 348 -8.68 1.43 -19.96
C LYS A 348 -7.58 1.81 -20.95
N THR A 349 -7.86 2.77 -21.85
CA THR A 349 -6.88 3.23 -22.84
C THR A 349 -5.67 3.88 -22.15
N ALA A 350 -5.86 4.77 -21.18
CA ALA A 350 -4.78 5.40 -20.44
C ALA A 350 -3.88 4.37 -19.71
N THR A 351 -4.47 3.30 -19.17
CA THR A 351 -3.74 2.21 -18.53
C THR A 351 -2.87 1.44 -19.53
N ILE A 352 -3.39 1.15 -20.72
CA ILE A 352 -2.64 0.50 -21.79
C ILE A 352 -1.49 1.41 -22.27
N GLU A 353 -1.78 2.67 -22.53
CA GLU A 353 -0.78 3.68 -22.93
C GLU A 353 0.33 3.80 -21.89
N CYS A 354 0.00 3.81 -20.60
CA CYS A 354 0.98 3.82 -19.51
C CYS A 354 1.96 2.65 -19.63
N VAL A 355 1.44 1.42 -19.77
CA VAL A 355 2.30 0.22 -19.88
C VAL A 355 3.14 0.26 -21.16
N VAL A 356 2.58 0.76 -22.26
CA VAL A 356 3.30 0.95 -23.54
C VAL A 356 4.42 1.98 -23.41
N LEU A 357 4.18 3.10 -22.73
CA LEU A 357 5.20 4.13 -22.46
C LEU A 357 6.31 3.62 -21.54
N LEU A 358 5.99 2.77 -20.55
CA LEU A 358 7.00 2.09 -19.74
C LEU A 358 7.82 1.11 -20.59
N GLU A 359 7.19 0.37 -21.49
CA GLU A 359 7.88 -0.57 -22.39
C GLU A 359 8.85 0.15 -23.33
N GLN A 360 8.45 1.30 -23.85
CA GLN A 360 9.26 2.12 -24.76
C GLN A 360 10.45 2.76 -24.04
N ASN A 361 10.19 3.43 -22.91
CA ASN A 361 11.14 4.38 -22.34
C ASN A 361 11.98 3.82 -21.18
N PHE A 362 11.62 2.64 -20.66
CA PHE A 362 12.41 1.93 -19.63
C PHE A 362 13.03 0.64 -20.18
N PRO A 363 14.07 0.11 -19.50
CA PRO A 363 14.64 -1.18 -19.86
C PRO A 363 13.59 -2.29 -19.83
N ARG A 364 13.70 -3.27 -20.74
CA ARG A 364 12.86 -4.48 -20.77
C ARG A 364 12.94 -5.28 -19.47
N HIS A 365 13.95 -5.02 -18.64
CA HIS A 365 14.02 -5.49 -17.27
C HIS A 365 12.80 -5.08 -16.45
N THR A 366 12.26 -3.88 -16.62
CA THR A 366 11.08 -3.39 -15.88
C THR A 366 9.83 -4.20 -16.22
N MET A 367 9.76 -4.74 -17.45
CA MET A 367 8.57 -5.38 -18.02
C MET A 367 8.38 -6.83 -17.52
N VAL A 368 8.02 -6.97 -16.24
CA VAL A 368 7.69 -8.24 -15.57
C VAL A 368 6.18 -8.41 -15.41
N MET A 369 5.71 -9.59 -14.98
CA MET A 369 4.28 -9.93 -14.92
C MET A 369 3.43 -8.89 -14.18
N VAL A 370 3.90 -8.32 -13.07
CA VAL A 370 3.12 -7.32 -12.32
C VAL A 370 2.88 -6.03 -13.12
N ILE A 371 3.78 -5.63 -14.02
CA ILE A 371 3.54 -4.51 -14.93
C ILE A 371 2.41 -4.86 -15.92
N HIS A 372 2.44 -6.09 -16.45
CA HIS A 372 1.38 -6.58 -17.32
C HIS A 372 0.02 -6.65 -16.60
N GLN A 373 -0.01 -7.08 -15.34
CA GLN A 373 -1.26 -7.22 -14.57
C GLN A 373 -2.06 -5.91 -14.45
N LEU A 374 -1.39 -4.75 -14.55
CA LEU A 374 -2.02 -3.45 -14.48
C LEU A 374 -3.13 -3.27 -15.53
N ILE A 375 -2.97 -3.81 -16.74
CA ILE A 375 -3.94 -3.65 -17.84
C ILE A 375 -5.29 -4.33 -17.55
N HIS A 376 -5.32 -5.29 -16.62
CA HIS A 376 -6.53 -6.03 -16.26
C HIS A 376 -7.33 -5.37 -15.14
N ILE A 377 -6.74 -4.41 -14.40
CA ILE A 377 -7.42 -3.75 -13.27
C ILE A 377 -8.69 -2.98 -13.69
N PRO A 378 -8.70 -2.20 -14.79
CA PRO A 378 -9.89 -1.47 -15.20
C PRO A 378 -11.15 -2.33 -15.35
N GLU A 379 -11.03 -3.58 -15.84
CA GLU A 379 -12.16 -4.50 -15.98
C GLU A 379 -12.82 -4.84 -14.62
N TYR A 380 -12.03 -4.89 -13.54
CA TYR A 380 -12.56 -5.12 -12.19
C TYR A 380 -13.21 -3.89 -11.59
N LEU A 381 -12.68 -2.70 -11.90
CA LEU A 381 -13.29 -1.45 -11.47
C LEU A 381 -14.67 -1.27 -12.09
N GLU A 382 -14.79 -1.58 -13.38
CA GLU A 382 -16.07 -1.54 -14.10
C GLU A 382 -17.09 -2.53 -13.52
N ARG A 383 -16.65 -3.74 -13.15
CA ARG A 383 -17.56 -4.78 -12.67
C ARG A 383 -17.94 -4.66 -11.19
N TYR A 384 -17.00 -4.21 -10.36
CA TYR A 384 -17.12 -4.32 -8.90
C TYR A 384 -17.03 -2.97 -8.17
N GLY A 385 -16.83 -1.89 -8.91
CA GLY A 385 -16.70 -0.55 -8.34
C GLY A 385 -15.28 -0.23 -7.86
N PRO A 386 -15.12 0.76 -6.96
CA PRO A 386 -13.81 1.25 -6.55
C PRO A 386 -12.91 0.17 -5.96
N ALA A 387 -11.60 0.23 -6.26
CA ALA A 387 -10.60 -0.72 -5.74
C ALA A 387 -10.66 -0.86 -4.21
N ARG A 388 -11.00 0.23 -3.50
CA ARG A 388 -11.10 0.26 -2.04
C ARG A 388 -12.15 -0.72 -1.47
N GLU A 389 -13.16 -1.07 -2.26
CA GLU A 389 -14.25 -1.96 -1.83
C GLU A 389 -13.82 -3.44 -1.83
N PHE A 390 -12.77 -3.79 -2.59
CA PHE A 390 -12.34 -5.18 -2.72
C PHE A 390 -10.85 -5.43 -2.44
N TRP A 391 -10.04 -4.40 -2.23
CA TRP A 391 -8.63 -4.57 -1.86
C TRP A 391 -8.48 -5.18 -0.45
N MET A 392 -7.38 -5.89 -0.20
CA MET A 392 -7.25 -6.71 1.01
C MET A 392 -6.74 -5.94 2.23
N PHE A 393 -6.30 -4.70 2.06
CA PHE A 393 -5.68 -3.89 3.11
C PHE A 393 -6.51 -3.78 4.40
N VAL A 394 -7.83 -3.58 4.29
CA VAL A 394 -8.71 -3.46 5.47
C VAL A 394 -8.76 -4.78 6.25
N PHE A 395 -8.79 -5.90 5.53
CA PHE A 395 -8.79 -7.23 6.12
C PHE A 395 -7.42 -7.59 6.71
N GLU A 396 -6.33 -7.25 6.04
CA GLU A 396 -4.97 -7.44 6.55
C GLU A 396 -4.73 -6.66 7.84
N GLN A 397 -5.19 -5.42 7.91
CA GLN A 397 -5.11 -4.59 9.12
C GLN A 397 -5.92 -5.20 10.26
N LEU A 398 -7.14 -5.67 9.98
CA LEU A 398 -7.97 -6.38 10.96
C LEU A 398 -7.29 -7.66 11.45
N MET A 399 -6.74 -8.47 10.54
CA MET A 399 -6.08 -9.73 10.86
C MET A 399 -4.80 -9.51 11.68
N HIS A 400 -4.02 -8.49 11.32
CA HIS A 400 -2.87 -8.07 12.11
C HIS A 400 -3.28 -7.68 13.53
N ASP A 401 -4.37 -6.94 13.68
CA ASP A 401 -4.88 -6.52 14.98
C ASP A 401 -5.43 -7.69 15.81
N ILE A 402 -6.14 -8.64 15.19
CA ILE A 402 -6.59 -9.88 15.84
C ILE A 402 -5.39 -10.72 16.27
N ALA A 403 -4.41 -10.93 15.38
CA ALA A 403 -3.23 -11.75 15.66
C ALA A 403 -2.43 -11.21 16.85
N ARG A 404 -2.33 -9.88 17.00
CA ARG A 404 -1.67 -9.25 18.15
C ARG A 404 -2.42 -9.39 19.47
N ARG A 405 -3.72 -9.66 19.43
CA ARG A 405 -4.56 -9.91 20.60
C ARG A 405 -4.46 -11.36 21.09
N VAL A 406 -3.95 -12.27 20.27
CA VAL A 406 -3.65 -13.65 20.65
C VAL A 406 -2.36 -13.70 21.47
N THR A 407 -2.49 -13.52 22.78
CA THR A 407 -1.35 -13.58 23.73
C THR A 407 -1.08 -14.97 24.29
N ASN A 408 -2.03 -15.89 24.17
CA ASN A 408 -1.85 -17.30 24.52
C ASN A 408 -2.19 -18.21 23.34
N LYS A 409 -1.17 -18.86 22.77
CA LYS A 409 -1.32 -19.76 21.62
C LYS A 409 -2.02 -21.09 21.97
N ARG A 410 -2.08 -21.47 23.25
CA ARG A 410 -2.81 -22.66 23.71
C ARG A 410 -4.33 -22.44 23.69
N TYR A 411 -4.76 -21.20 23.86
CA TYR A 411 -6.18 -20.78 23.84
C TYR A 411 -6.34 -19.51 23.00
N PRO A 412 -6.15 -19.59 21.69
CA PRO A 412 -6.01 -18.42 20.83
C PRO A 412 -7.28 -17.55 20.80
N GLU A 413 -8.45 -18.18 20.72
CA GLU A 413 -9.75 -17.50 20.69
C GLU A 413 -10.07 -16.83 22.03
N ALA A 414 -9.87 -17.56 23.13
CA ALA A 414 -10.04 -17.04 24.48
C ALA A 414 -9.22 -15.79 24.74
N SER A 415 -7.94 -15.87 24.35
CA SER A 415 -6.98 -14.78 24.53
C SER A 415 -7.33 -13.56 23.69
N ALA A 416 -7.80 -13.77 22.45
CA ALA A 416 -8.19 -12.68 21.55
C ALA A 416 -9.43 -11.94 22.07
N VAL A 417 -10.47 -12.66 22.51
CA VAL A 417 -11.72 -12.08 23.04
C VAL A 417 -11.46 -11.33 24.34
N GLU A 418 -10.64 -11.88 25.24
CA GLU A 418 -10.24 -11.22 26.48
C GLU A 418 -9.52 -9.90 26.19
N SER A 419 -8.47 -9.94 25.35
CA SER A 419 -7.72 -8.74 24.92
C SER A 419 -8.59 -7.71 24.18
N TYR A 420 -9.56 -8.16 23.37
CA TYR A 420 -10.51 -7.28 22.68
C TYR A 420 -11.45 -6.58 23.67
N SER A 421 -12.09 -7.32 24.58
CA SER A 421 -13.00 -6.77 25.59
C SER A 421 -12.30 -5.70 26.43
N LEU A 422 -11.04 -5.95 26.80
CA LEU A 422 -10.19 -5.02 27.53
C LEU A 422 -9.86 -3.75 26.73
N SER A 423 -9.59 -3.90 25.43
CA SER A 423 -9.36 -2.76 24.52
C SER A 423 -10.60 -1.88 24.38
N GLU A 424 -11.79 -2.46 24.34
CA GLU A 424 -13.06 -1.73 24.34
C GLU A 424 -13.27 -0.99 25.66
N CYS A 425 -12.97 -1.63 26.79
CA CYS A 425 -13.02 -1.01 28.11
C CYS A 425 -12.09 0.21 28.20
N TYR A 426 -10.85 0.10 27.68
CA TYR A 426 -9.93 1.22 27.58
C TYR A 426 -10.48 2.37 26.72
N ARG A 427 -11.06 2.07 25.54
CA ARG A 427 -11.69 3.09 24.70
C ARG A 427 -12.82 3.79 25.45
N ALA A 428 -13.70 3.04 26.12
CA ALA A 428 -14.77 3.61 26.94
C ALA A 428 -14.25 4.50 28.07
N MET A 429 -13.22 4.06 28.82
CA MET A 429 -12.60 4.88 29.87
C MET A 429 -11.97 6.16 29.30
N LYS A 430 -11.32 6.09 28.12
CA LYS A 430 -10.77 7.27 27.43
C LYS A 430 -11.86 8.25 27.03
N HIS A 431 -12.96 7.76 26.43
CA HIS A 431 -14.08 8.60 26.01
C HIS A 431 -14.85 9.19 27.19
N SER A 432 -14.88 8.51 28.33
CA SER A 432 -15.49 9.00 29.58
C SER A 432 -14.61 9.95 30.40
N GLY A 433 -13.34 10.17 30.00
CA GLY A 433 -12.39 11.00 30.77
C GLY A 433 -11.84 10.33 32.03
N SER A 434 -12.08 9.03 32.22
CA SER A 434 -11.68 8.26 33.42
C SER A 434 -10.22 7.78 33.40
N LEU A 435 -9.44 8.14 32.37
CA LEU A 435 -8.00 7.82 32.25
C LEU A 435 -7.13 9.06 32.50
N PRO A 436 -5.98 8.92 33.20
CA PRO A 436 -5.01 10.01 33.30
C PRO A 436 -4.49 10.39 31.90
N GLY A 437 -4.40 11.71 31.64
CA GLY A 437 -4.34 12.34 30.32
C GLY A 437 -3.09 12.10 29.43
N THR A 438 -2.35 11.00 29.61
CA THR A 438 -1.09 10.72 28.87
C THR A 438 -1.06 9.36 28.15
N ALA A 439 -2.15 8.59 28.14
CA ALA A 439 -2.19 7.27 27.51
C ALA A 439 -2.47 7.36 25.98
N ASP A 440 -1.50 6.97 25.15
CA ASP A 440 -1.63 6.86 23.69
C ASP A 440 -1.99 5.42 23.25
N GLN A 441 -2.75 5.29 22.14
CA GLN A 441 -3.33 4.04 21.63
C GLN A 441 -2.33 3.09 20.94
N SER A 442 -1.12 3.55 20.61
CA SER A 442 -0.32 2.97 19.51
C SER A 442 0.44 1.66 19.83
N SER A 443 0.42 1.17 21.09
CA SER A 443 0.93 -0.17 21.43
C SER A 443 0.44 -0.69 22.77
N LEU A 444 -0.80 -1.17 22.82
CA LEU A 444 -1.27 -2.07 23.87
C LEU A 444 -0.63 -3.45 23.65
N THR A 445 0.12 -3.94 24.64
CA THR A 445 0.60 -5.32 24.71
C THR A 445 0.11 -5.89 26.04
N SER A 446 -0.73 -6.93 26.00
CA SER A 446 -1.08 -7.68 27.19
C SER A 446 0.05 -8.65 27.54
N HIS A 447 0.51 -8.59 28.78
CA HIS A 447 1.28 -9.67 29.39
C HIS A 447 0.36 -10.38 30.39
N HIS A 448 0.41 -11.72 30.42
CA HIS A 448 -0.27 -12.47 31.48
C HIS A 448 0.34 -12.12 32.85
N PRO A 449 -0.49 -12.10 33.92
CA PRO A 449 -0.05 -11.63 35.22
C PRO A 449 0.86 -12.62 35.94
N GLY A 450 1.69 -12.08 36.84
CA GLY A 450 2.38 -12.88 37.86
C GLY A 450 1.39 -13.43 38.91
N ASN A 451 1.93 -14.16 39.89
CA ASN A 451 1.24 -14.97 40.94
C ASN A 451 0.02 -14.39 41.68
N ASP A 452 -0.32 -13.11 41.58
CA ASP A 452 -1.29 -12.46 42.48
C ASP A 452 -2.73 -12.44 41.94
N GLY A 453 -2.99 -13.04 40.78
CA GLY A 453 -4.34 -13.07 40.19
C GLY A 453 -4.85 -11.71 39.71
N THR A 454 -3.99 -10.68 39.68
CA THR A 454 -4.35 -9.35 39.16
C THR A 454 -3.85 -9.19 37.74
N ALA A 455 -4.73 -8.97 36.76
CA ALA A 455 -4.33 -8.73 35.38
C ALA A 455 -3.52 -7.42 35.27
N THR A 456 -2.21 -7.52 35.05
CA THR A 456 -1.31 -6.36 34.91
C THR A 456 -1.18 -5.96 33.44
N PHE A 457 -1.50 -4.70 33.12
CA PHE A 457 -1.36 -4.16 31.76
C PHE A 457 -0.12 -3.28 31.63
N THR A 458 0.68 -3.50 30.59
CA THR A 458 1.78 -2.61 30.24
C THR A 458 1.38 -1.76 29.04
N LEU A 459 1.18 -0.46 29.28
CA LEU A 459 1.11 0.55 28.24
C LEU A 459 2.53 0.90 27.82
N THR A 460 2.93 0.43 26.64
CA THR A 460 4.24 0.75 26.08
C THR A 460 4.06 1.92 25.13
N GLN A 461 4.61 3.10 25.45
CA GLN A 461 4.80 4.13 24.44
C GLN A 461 5.98 3.75 23.54
N LYS A 462 5.79 3.78 22.22
CA LYS A 462 6.89 3.64 21.26
C LYS A 462 7.78 4.89 21.31
N LYS A 463 8.66 4.98 22.32
CA LYS A 463 10.02 5.56 22.30
C LYS A 463 10.66 5.84 23.67
N ARG A 464 10.05 5.51 24.81
CA ARG A 464 10.72 5.50 26.13
C ARG A 464 10.22 4.32 26.96
N LYS A 465 11.10 3.70 27.74
CA LYS A 465 10.72 2.68 28.75
C LYS A 465 9.69 3.30 29.70
N SER A 466 8.40 3.03 29.52
CA SER A 466 7.31 3.54 30.36
C SER A 466 6.84 2.50 31.38
N THR A 467 6.36 2.97 32.53
CA THR A 467 5.84 2.16 33.63
C THR A 467 4.46 1.60 33.29
N PRO A 468 4.18 0.30 33.55
CA PRO A 468 2.86 -0.30 33.33
C PRO A 468 1.76 0.39 34.15
N HIS A 469 0.61 0.70 33.55
CA HIS A 469 -0.57 1.19 34.28
C HIS A 469 -1.47 -0.01 34.64
N LYS A 470 -1.68 -0.25 35.93
CA LYS A 470 -2.50 -1.37 36.43
C LYS A 470 -3.96 -0.95 36.54
N ILE A 471 -4.87 -1.70 35.92
CA ILE A 471 -6.30 -1.59 36.18
C ILE A 471 -6.59 -2.38 37.47
N PRO A 472 -7.15 -1.76 38.52
CA PRO A 472 -7.59 -2.47 39.72
C PRO A 472 -8.62 -3.56 39.40
N PRO A 473 -8.60 -4.72 40.08
CA PRO A 473 -9.54 -5.82 39.83
C PRO A 473 -11.01 -5.44 39.90
N GLN A 474 -11.38 -4.55 40.81
CA GLN A 474 -12.76 -4.07 40.97
C GLN A 474 -13.24 -3.28 39.74
N GLN A 475 -12.40 -2.38 39.22
CA GLN A 475 -12.71 -1.64 37.99
C GLN A 475 -12.82 -2.58 36.79
N LEU A 476 -11.94 -3.58 36.70
CA LEU A 476 -12.02 -4.59 35.65
C LEU A 476 -13.33 -5.41 35.73
N GLU A 477 -13.80 -5.73 36.93
CA GLU A 477 -15.05 -6.45 37.15
C GLU A 477 -16.28 -5.61 36.75
N GLU A 478 -16.33 -4.34 37.17
CA GLU A 478 -17.39 -3.40 36.78
C GLU A 478 -17.44 -3.18 35.27
N LEU A 479 -16.27 -3.01 34.64
CA LEU A 479 -16.13 -2.86 33.19
C LEU A 479 -16.59 -4.13 32.44
N THR A 480 -16.24 -5.31 32.96
CA THR A 480 -16.70 -6.58 32.39
C THR A 480 -18.22 -6.71 32.49
N LYS A 481 -18.81 -6.33 33.64
CA LYS A 481 -20.28 -6.31 33.82
C LYS A 481 -20.96 -5.35 32.85
N TYR A 482 -20.45 -4.12 32.70
CA TYR A 482 -20.95 -3.15 31.73
C TYR A 482 -20.89 -3.71 30.31
N HIS A 483 -19.73 -4.20 29.86
CA HIS A 483 -19.57 -4.73 28.50
C HIS A 483 -20.48 -5.92 28.21
N MET A 484 -20.67 -6.83 29.18
CA MET A 484 -21.63 -7.95 29.08
C MET A 484 -23.09 -7.48 29.02
N ALA A 485 -23.42 -6.36 29.68
CA ALA A 485 -24.75 -5.76 29.62
C ALA A 485 -25.01 -5.10 28.25
N THR A 486 -24.04 -4.32 27.75
CA THR A 486 -24.17 -3.60 26.46
C THR A 486 -24.04 -4.50 25.24
N ASN A 487 -23.33 -5.64 25.36
CA ASN A 487 -23.11 -6.59 24.26
C ASN A 487 -23.56 -8.01 24.61
N PRO A 488 -24.88 -8.30 24.67
CA PRO A 488 -25.41 -9.60 25.08
C PRO A 488 -24.90 -10.77 24.24
N ARG A 489 -24.52 -10.53 22.98
CA ARG A 489 -23.97 -11.52 22.03
C ARG A 489 -22.61 -12.08 22.47
N LEU A 490 -21.89 -11.42 23.39
CA LEU A 490 -20.61 -11.91 23.92
C LEU A 490 -20.78 -12.92 25.06
N LYS A 491 -21.94 -12.95 25.74
CA LYS A 491 -22.19 -13.84 26.88
C LYS A 491 -22.00 -15.33 26.55
N PRO A 492 -22.51 -15.86 25.42
CA PRO A 492 -22.31 -17.27 25.05
C PRO A 492 -20.83 -17.59 24.80
N ILE A 493 -20.12 -16.68 24.12
CA ILE A 493 -18.70 -16.82 23.79
C ILE A 493 -17.88 -16.87 25.08
N VAL A 494 -18.03 -15.87 25.96
CA VAL A 494 -17.29 -15.84 27.23
C VAL A 494 -17.59 -17.04 28.14
N ARG A 495 -18.83 -17.54 28.16
CA ARG A 495 -19.18 -18.78 28.87
C ARG A 495 -18.48 -20.01 28.29
N SER A 496 -18.41 -20.12 26.96
CA SER A 496 -17.67 -21.20 26.28
C SER A 496 -16.19 -21.15 26.62
N LEU A 497 -15.61 -19.94 26.61
CA LEU A 497 -14.19 -19.71 26.94
C LEU A 497 -13.85 -20.00 28.41
N GLN A 498 -14.75 -19.68 29.35
CA GLN A 498 -14.58 -20.00 30.77
C GLN A 498 -14.60 -21.51 31.01
N ARG A 499 -15.43 -22.25 30.26
CA ARG A 499 -15.48 -23.72 30.29
C ARG A 499 -14.14 -24.31 29.83
N GLU A 500 -13.60 -23.86 28.69
CA GLU A 500 -12.30 -24.30 28.18
C GLU A 500 -11.13 -24.03 29.16
N LYS A 501 -11.14 -22.88 29.84
CA LYS A 501 -10.13 -22.54 30.87
C LYS A 501 -10.22 -23.47 32.10
N SER A 502 -11.42 -23.90 32.49
CA SER A 502 -11.65 -24.76 33.66
C SER A 502 -11.24 -26.22 33.46
N GLU A 503 -11.15 -26.68 32.21
CA GLU A 503 -10.83 -28.06 31.86
C GLU A 503 -9.31 -28.35 31.84
N SER A 504 -8.46 -27.31 31.88
CA SER A 504 -6.99 -27.48 31.91
C SER A 504 -6.39 -27.25 33.29
N GLY A 505 -6.15 -28.35 34.00
CA GLY A 505 -5.45 -28.35 35.28
C GLY A 505 -3.99 -27.88 35.20
N SER A 506 -3.62 -27.04 36.17
CA SER A 506 -2.28 -26.58 36.59
C SER A 506 -1.54 -25.55 35.71
N SER A 507 -1.44 -24.33 36.24
CA SER A 507 -0.27 -23.47 36.06
C SER A 507 0.09 -22.87 37.43
N GLN A 508 1.08 -23.45 38.10
CA GLN A 508 1.70 -22.83 39.27
C GLN A 508 2.47 -21.59 38.83
N PRO A 509 2.45 -20.49 39.59
CA PRO A 509 3.26 -19.34 39.26
C PRO A 509 4.48 -19.26 40.23
N LEU A 510 5.67 -18.92 39.71
CA LEU A 510 6.97 -18.95 40.41
C LEU A 510 7.24 -17.67 41.24
N LYS A 511 7.91 -17.85 42.39
CA LYS A 511 8.15 -16.87 43.47
C LYS A 511 9.18 -15.75 43.18
N ALA A 512 8.81 -14.55 43.65
CA ALA A 512 9.52 -13.51 44.43
C ALA A 512 10.86 -12.86 43.97
N TRP A 513 10.89 -11.51 44.01
CA TRP A 513 12.06 -10.73 44.49
C TRP A 513 11.66 -9.35 45.06
N LYS A 514 12.35 -8.94 46.14
CA LYS A 514 12.37 -7.63 46.86
C LYS A 514 13.85 -7.44 47.31
N PRO A 515 14.27 -6.27 47.84
CA PRO A 515 14.13 -4.86 47.44
C PRO A 515 15.53 -4.18 47.45
N SER A 516 15.68 -2.84 47.54
CA SER A 516 16.76 -2.32 48.43
C SER A 516 16.70 -0.85 48.90
N ARG A 517 16.11 0.14 48.20
CA ARG A 517 16.04 1.53 48.76
C ARG A 517 15.07 2.47 48.01
N ALA A 518 14.50 3.44 48.75
CA ALA A 518 13.77 4.59 48.22
C ALA A 518 14.72 5.75 47.82
N LEU A 519 14.39 6.47 46.75
CA LEU A 519 15.17 7.60 46.24
C LEU A 519 15.20 8.78 47.24
N THR A 520 16.36 9.41 47.39
CA THR A 520 16.59 10.59 48.24
C THR A 520 15.98 11.86 47.65
N GLU A 521 15.73 12.87 48.48
CA GLU A 521 15.13 14.15 48.06
C GLU A 521 15.95 14.84 46.94
N GLU A 522 17.28 14.72 46.94
CA GLU A 522 18.16 15.22 45.87
C GLU A 522 17.96 14.49 44.52
N GLU A 523 17.51 13.21 44.52
CA GLU A 523 17.15 12.47 43.31
C GLU A 523 15.77 12.89 42.77
N ARG A 524 14.95 13.54 43.61
CA ARG A 524 13.65 14.12 43.23
C ARG A 524 13.78 15.51 42.62
N GLU A 525 14.80 16.28 43.00
CA GLU A 525 15.02 17.63 42.45
C GLU A 525 15.62 17.65 41.03
N VAL A 526 16.38 16.62 40.64
CA VAL A 526 17.01 16.52 39.31
C VAL A 526 16.00 16.21 38.18
N ILE A 527 14.79 15.74 38.52
CA ILE A 527 13.81 15.21 37.54
C ILE A 527 12.76 16.27 37.10
N ASN A 528 12.77 17.46 37.68
CA ASN A 528 11.90 18.55 37.24
C ASN A 528 12.45 19.21 35.95
N GLY A 529 11.93 18.76 34.81
CA GLY A 529 12.03 19.42 33.50
C GLY A 529 10.63 19.65 32.90
N PRO A 530 10.41 20.75 32.15
CA PRO A 530 9.11 21.38 32.01
C PRO A 530 8.11 20.60 31.14
N SER A 531 6.89 20.57 31.67
CA SER A 531 5.62 20.39 30.96
C SER A 531 5.46 21.44 29.87
N SER A 532 5.04 21.04 28.67
CA SER A 532 3.94 21.69 27.91
C SER A 532 3.88 21.13 26.50
N ASP A 533 2.73 20.55 26.15
CA ASP A 533 2.05 20.72 24.85
C ASP A 533 0.68 20.01 24.88
N ALA A 534 -0.03 20.20 25.99
CA ALA A 534 -1.48 20.03 26.06
C ALA A 534 -2.04 21.39 26.46
N GLU A 535 -3.00 21.89 25.69
CA GLU A 535 -3.72 23.18 25.75
C GLU A 535 -3.25 24.24 24.75
N LYS A 536 -3.98 24.37 23.60
CA LYS A 536 -4.07 25.61 22.80
C LYS A 536 -5.41 25.75 22.05
N PHE A 537 -6.47 26.05 22.80
CA PHE A 537 -7.62 26.83 22.32
C PHE A 537 -7.87 27.94 23.35
N TYR A 538 -8.02 29.18 22.91
CA TYR A 538 -8.51 30.26 23.76
C TYR A 538 -9.84 30.78 23.20
N VAL A 539 -10.81 30.97 24.11
CA VAL A 539 -12.07 31.65 23.84
C VAL A 539 -11.83 33.15 24.04
N ALA A 540 -12.06 33.94 23.00
CA ALA A 540 -12.15 35.39 23.13
C ALA A 540 -13.58 35.82 22.81
N GLU A 541 -14.32 36.29 23.82
CA GLU A 541 -15.65 36.88 23.61
C GLU A 541 -15.50 38.32 23.15
N LYS A 542 -16.01 38.63 21.95
CA LYS A 542 -16.12 40.01 21.47
C LYS A 542 -17.61 40.37 21.41
N CYS A 543 -18.07 41.15 22.39
CA CYS A 543 -19.45 41.60 22.46
C CYS A 543 -19.74 42.69 21.42
N LEU A 544 -20.33 42.33 20.27
CA LEU A 544 -21.01 43.24 19.36
C LEU A 544 -22.23 42.52 18.76
N TYR A 545 -23.43 42.83 19.28
CA TYR A 545 -24.76 42.57 18.70
C TYR A 545 -25.00 41.20 18.05
N GLY A 546 -24.94 40.14 18.86
CA GLY A 546 -25.19 38.76 18.46
C GLY A 546 -24.04 37.88 18.96
N LYS A 547 -24.33 36.80 19.69
CA LYS A 547 -23.29 35.92 20.26
C LYS A 547 -22.52 35.23 19.13
N VAL A 548 -21.35 35.74 18.79
CA VAL A 548 -20.37 35.04 17.95
C VAL A 548 -19.23 34.58 18.84
N THR A 549 -18.98 33.28 18.89
CA THR A 549 -17.85 32.70 19.63
C THR A 549 -16.69 32.50 18.65
N GLU A 550 -15.65 33.33 18.77
CA GLU A 550 -14.41 33.21 17.99
C GLU A 550 -13.47 32.18 18.66
N TYR A 551 -13.09 31.12 17.94
CA TYR A 551 -12.12 30.13 18.40
C TYR A 551 -10.78 30.35 17.71
N ARG A 552 -9.81 30.95 18.40
CA ARG A 552 -8.45 31.07 17.85
C ARG A 552 -7.69 29.78 18.06
N CYS A 553 -7.25 29.17 16.95
CA CYS A 553 -6.24 28.13 16.97
C CYS A 553 -4.87 28.80 17.09
N GLU A 554 -4.24 28.75 18.27
CA GLU A 554 -2.81 29.02 18.38
C GLU A 554 -1.99 27.79 17.94
N GLU A 555 -2.15 27.38 16.68
CA GLU A 555 -1.01 26.88 15.90
C GLU A 555 -0.76 27.84 14.72
N VAL A 556 -0.73 29.15 15.02
CA VAL A 556 0.17 30.03 14.29
C VAL A 556 1.57 29.67 14.77
N GLU A 557 2.20 28.73 14.08
CA GLU A 557 3.62 28.41 14.19
C GLU A 557 4.15 28.35 15.63
N GLY A 558 3.78 27.30 16.37
CA GLY A 558 4.81 26.69 17.23
C GLY A 558 6.01 26.40 16.33
N THR A 559 7.23 26.68 16.78
CA THR A 559 8.54 26.66 16.08
C THR A 559 8.84 25.47 15.13
N SER A 560 7.96 24.48 15.05
CA SER A 560 7.94 23.35 14.13
C SER A 560 7.01 23.62 12.91
N ARG A 561 7.58 24.15 11.82
CA ARG A 561 6.98 24.37 10.47
C ARG A 561 6.46 23.11 9.71
N LYS A 562 5.97 22.07 10.41
CA LYS A 562 5.84 20.69 9.88
C LYS A 562 4.47 20.29 9.33
N ARG A 563 3.40 21.09 9.48
CA ARG A 563 2.04 20.69 9.09
C ARG A 563 1.32 21.76 8.26
N SER A 564 0.50 21.34 7.29
CA SER A 564 -0.23 22.23 6.38
C SER A 564 -1.62 22.61 6.92
N SER A 565 -1.98 23.89 6.83
CA SER A 565 -3.31 24.49 7.11
C SER A 565 -3.99 25.02 5.84
N PHE A 566 -3.50 24.61 4.66
CA PHE A 566 -4.04 25.02 3.37
C PHE A 566 -5.28 24.23 3.00
N VAL A 567 -6.27 24.91 2.42
CA VAL A 567 -7.52 24.38 1.90
C VAL A 567 -7.81 24.98 0.55
N GLY A 568 -8.62 24.28 -0.25
CA GLY A 568 -9.07 24.77 -1.55
C GLY A 568 -10.59 24.79 -1.62
N LYS A 569 -11.12 25.64 -2.49
CA LYS A 569 -12.54 25.71 -2.85
C LYS A 569 -12.69 26.28 -4.25
N ASP A 570 -13.65 25.76 -5.01
CA ASP A 570 -14.06 26.36 -6.27
C ASP A 570 -14.95 27.57 -5.97
N ILE A 571 -14.55 28.75 -6.46
CA ILE A 571 -15.31 29.99 -6.27
C ILE A 571 -16.02 30.32 -7.58
N ASP A 572 -17.35 30.41 -7.51
CA ASP A 572 -18.22 30.73 -8.65
C ASP A 572 -17.69 31.95 -9.43
N GLY A 573 -17.44 31.75 -10.73
CA GLY A 573 -16.95 32.79 -11.64
C GLY A 573 -15.44 33.06 -11.59
N ILE A 574 -14.68 32.45 -10.67
CA ILE A 574 -13.22 32.60 -10.54
C ILE A 574 -12.48 31.29 -10.82
N GLY A 575 -13.07 30.15 -10.43
CA GLY A 575 -12.46 28.82 -10.52
C GLY A 575 -11.77 28.39 -9.21
N PRO A 576 -10.91 27.35 -9.24
CA PRO A 576 -10.30 26.78 -8.04
C PRO A 576 -9.38 27.78 -7.35
N CYS A 577 -9.72 28.11 -6.10
CA CYS A 577 -8.97 29.01 -5.24
C CYS A 577 -8.38 28.24 -4.07
N PHE A 578 -7.22 28.70 -3.60
CA PHE A 578 -6.47 28.09 -2.51
C PHE A 578 -6.20 29.09 -1.42
N GLY A 579 -6.24 28.68 -0.16
CA GLY A 579 -6.04 29.60 0.94
C GLY A 579 -5.59 28.92 2.21
N ARG A 580 -5.02 29.70 3.12
CA ARG A 580 -4.55 29.21 4.42
C ARG A 580 -5.60 29.53 5.48
N ILE A 581 -6.10 28.52 6.19
CA ILE A 581 -6.94 28.73 7.36
C ILE A 581 -6.14 29.53 8.39
N GLN A 582 -6.73 30.62 8.87
CA GLN A 582 -6.16 31.42 9.95
C GLN A 582 -6.77 31.04 11.31
N TYR A 583 -8.10 30.85 11.36
CA TYR A 583 -8.83 30.46 12.58
C TYR A 583 -10.23 29.92 12.23
N PHE A 584 -10.87 29.24 13.19
CA PHE A 584 -12.24 28.75 13.10
C PHE A 584 -13.17 29.60 13.97
N LEU A 585 -14.46 29.62 13.67
CA LEU A 585 -15.47 30.29 14.48
C LEU A 585 -16.75 29.46 14.48
N ARG A 586 -17.43 29.42 15.61
CA ARG A 586 -18.75 28.79 15.69
C ARG A 586 -19.79 29.89 15.73
N HIS A 587 -20.61 29.93 14.69
CA HIS A 587 -21.71 30.86 14.58
C HIS A 587 -23.00 30.18 15.07
N HIS A 588 -23.63 30.76 16.09
CA HIS A 588 -24.95 30.31 16.56
C HIS A 588 -25.99 31.34 16.11
N PHE A 589 -26.90 30.94 15.22
CA PHE A 589 -27.97 31.83 14.74
C PHE A 589 -29.29 31.06 14.62
N MET A 590 -30.34 31.59 15.24
CA MET A 590 -31.69 31.00 15.24
C MET A 590 -31.73 29.52 15.63
N GLY A 591 -30.96 29.13 16.67
CA GLY A 591 -30.91 27.74 17.14
C GLY A 591 -30.13 26.77 16.26
N LYS A 592 -29.50 27.25 15.18
CA LYS A 592 -28.55 26.47 14.37
C LYS A 592 -27.12 26.86 14.72
N GLU A 593 -26.28 25.85 14.93
CA GLU A 593 -24.83 26.00 15.07
C GLU A 593 -24.17 25.75 13.71
N THR A 594 -23.24 26.62 13.30
CA THR A 594 -22.50 26.47 12.05
C THR A 594 -21.03 26.81 12.31
N ASP A 595 -20.16 25.84 12.06
CA ASP A 595 -18.71 26.04 12.12
C ASP A 595 -18.25 26.70 10.81
N LEU A 596 -17.66 27.88 10.90
CA LEU A 596 -17.03 28.61 9.80
C LEU A 596 -15.51 28.67 10.02
N ALA A 597 -14.71 28.79 8.97
CA ALA A 597 -13.29 29.09 9.06
C ALA A 597 -12.96 30.36 8.29
N TYR A 598 -12.09 31.19 8.87
CA TYR A 598 -11.48 32.32 8.20
C TYR A 598 -10.27 31.85 7.40
N VAL A 599 -10.29 32.09 6.09
CA VAL A 599 -9.25 31.69 5.14
C VAL A 599 -8.64 32.93 4.50
N LYS A 600 -7.31 32.99 4.55
CA LYS A 600 -6.54 33.94 3.75
C LYS A 600 -6.29 33.30 2.38
N TRP A 601 -7.06 33.72 1.38
CA TRP A 601 -6.92 33.26 0.01
C TRP A 601 -5.58 33.70 -0.59
N LEU A 602 -4.96 32.78 -1.31
CA LEU A 602 -3.82 33.02 -2.18
C LEU A 602 -4.32 33.46 -3.56
N PRO A 603 -3.42 34.03 -4.40
CA PRO A 603 -3.75 34.41 -5.77
C PRO A 603 -4.19 33.20 -6.61
N ARG A 604 -4.80 33.49 -7.76
CA ARG A 604 -5.35 32.46 -8.67
C ARG A 604 -4.30 31.39 -8.96
N ALA A 605 -4.66 30.13 -8.76
CA ALA A 605 -3.80 29.02 -9.14
C ALA A 605 -3.98 28.67 -10.62
N GLU A 606 -2.87 28.39 -11.28
CA GLU A 606 -2.82 27.90 -12.64
C GLU A 606 -2.39 26.44 -12.64
N ARG A 607 -2.79 25.70 -13.67
CA ARG A 607 -2.38 24.31 -13.82
C ARG A 607 -1.09 24.25 -14.63
N ASP A 608 -0.07 23.61 -14.07
CA ASP A 608 1.20 23.41 -14.74
C ASP A 608 1.06 22.33 -15.84
N GLU A 609 1.44 22.69 -17.08
CA GLU A 609 1.24 21.83 -18.26
C GLU A 609 2.06 20.53 -18.20
N GLU A 610 3.20 20.52 -17.52
CA GLU A 610 4.10 19.36 -17.45
C GLU A 610 3.67 18.37 -16.36
N THR A 611 3.34 18.87 -15.16
CA THR A 611 3.10 18.05 -13.96
C THR A 611 1.63 17.85 -13.64
N ASN A 612 0.72 18.61 -14.27
CA ASN A 612 -0.71 18.61 -14.02
C ASN A 612 -1.11 19.10 -12.61
N LEU A 613 -0.15 19.65 -11.85
CA LEU A 613 -0.31 20.20 -10.50
C LEU A 613 -0.75 21.66 -10.54
N PHE A 614 -1.29 22.17 -9.42
CA PHE A 614 -1.64 23.58 -9.27
C PHE A 614 -0.44 24.39 -8.77
N VAL A 615 -0.15 25.50 -9.45
CA VAL A 615 0.92 26.46 -9.14
C VAL A 615 0.29 27.78 -8.77
N ILE A 616 0.80 28.40 -7.71
CA ILE A 616 0.40 29.71 -7.25
C ILE A 616 1.59 30.64 -7.39
N ASP A 617 1.43 31.66 -8.24
CA ASP A 617 2.31 32.81 -8.28
C ASP A 617 1.95 33.73 -7.11
N THR A 618 2.88 33.89 -6.17
CA THR A 618 2.67 34.70 -4.96
C THR A 618 2.70 36.20 -5.23
N ASP A 619 3.11 36.63 -6.42
CA ASP A 619 3.24 38.05 -6.79
C ASP A 619 1.93 38.64 -7.34
N LEU A 620 0.92 37.80 -7.61
CA LEU A 620 -0.40 38.22 -8.06
C LEU A 620 -1.31 38.67 -6.89
N PRO A 621 -2.34 39.51 -7.12
CA PRO A 621 -3.28 39.92 -6.07
C PRO A 621 -4.25 38.79 -5.68
N SER A 622 -4.54 38.65 -4.38
CA SER A 622 -5.53 37.68 -3.87
C SER A 622 -6.95 38.04 -4.30
N PRO A 623 -7.84 37.06 -4.59
CA PRO A 623 -9.20 37.32 -5.01
C PRO A 623 -10.04 37.97 -3.88
N PRO A 624 -11.02 38.84 -4.21
CA PRO A 624 -11.83 39.51 -3.21
C PRO A 624 -13.02 38.66 -2.69
N HIS A 625 -13.31 38.81 -1.38
CA HIS A 625 -14.64 38.76 -0.75
C HIS A 625 -15.34 37.47 -0.25
N GLN A 626 -14.65 36.36 0.06
CA GLN A 626 -15.22 35.36 1.00
C GLN A 626 -14.19 34.79 1.99
N PRO A 627 -13.76 35.54 3.02
CA PRO A 627 -12.83 35.00 4.00
C PRO A 627 -13.48 33.92 4.88
N PHE A 628 -14.79 33.95 5.10
CA PHE A 628 -15.49 32.99 5.96
C PHE A 628 -16.22 31.94 5.15
N ILE A 629 -15.92 30.66 5.39
CA ILE A 629 -16.51 29.52 4.70
C ILE A 629 -16.89 28.46 5.72
N ALA A 630 -18.01 27.75 5.51
CA ALA A 630 -18.38 26.65 6.40
C ALA A 630 -17.31 25.57 6.41
N ALA A 631 -16.98 25.05 7.59
CA ALA A 631 -15.90 24.06 7.74
C ALA A 631 -16.15 22.78 6.90
N GLY A 632 -17.40 22.48 6.56
CA GLY A 632 -17.78 21.38 5.67
C GLY A 632 -17.66 21.68 4.17
N ASP A 633 -17.45 22.93 3.76
CA ASP A 633 -17.37 23.35 2.35
C ASP A 633 -15.93 23.37 1.79
N PHE A 634 -14.92 23.06 2.62
CA PHE A 634 -13.52 22.99 2.18
C PHE A 634 -13.18 21.65 1.55
N SER A 635 -12.19 21.64 0.64
CA SER A 635 -11.45 20.42 0.32
C SER A 635 -10.79 19.83 1.57
N HIS A 636 -10.35 18.57 1.50
CA HIS A 636 -9.42 18.07 2.51
C HIS A 636 -8.15 18.95 2.58
N PRO A 637 -7.47 19.02 3.75
CA PRO A 637 -6.25 19.80 3.89
C PRO A 637 -5.22 19.45 2.81
N LEU A 638 -4.71 20.49 2.15
CA LEU A 638 -3.91 20.36 0.95
C LEU A 638 -2.44 20.12 1.26
N LEU A 639 -1.82 19.29 0.44
CA LEU A 639 -0.37 19.15 0.38
C LEU A 639 0.21 20.36 -0.33
N THR A 640 1.12 21.07 0.32
CA THR A 640 1.76 22.25 -0.25
C THR A 640 3.28 22.17 -0.17
N ALA A 641 3.96 22.67 -1.19
CA ALA A 641 5.41 22.75 -1.24
C ALA A 641 5.85 24.12 -1.77
N THR A 642 7.06 24.53 -1.39
CA THR A 642 7.71 25.76 -1.91
C THR A 642 9.03 25.30 -2.47
N ASP A 643 9.31 25.57 -3.74
CA ASP A 643 10.59 25.23 -4.34
C ASP A 643 11.52 26.45 -4.24
N PRO A 644 12.70 26.31 -3.61
CA PRO A 644 13.69 27.39 -3.53
C PRO A 644 14.21 27.87 -4.89
N ASP A 645 14.15 27.04 -5.94
CA ASP A 645 14.81 27.29 -7.21
C ASP A 645 13.94 28.06 -8.22
N ASP A 646 12.60 28.05 -8.08
CA ASP A 646 11.68 28.76 -8.97
C ASP A 646 10.84 29.85 -8.29
N GLY A 647 10.90 29.95 -6.96
CA GLY A 647 10.16 30.95 -6.18
C GLY A 647 8.65 30.72 -6.12
N LYS A 648 8.14 29.59 -6.65
CA LYS A 648 6.71 29.31 -6.79
C LYS A 648 6.17 28.45 -5.65
N PHE A 649 4.88 28.63 -5.36
CA PHE A 649 4.16 27.86 -4.36
C PHE A 649 3.29 26.77 -5.04
N TRP A 650 3.51 25.51 -4.70
CA TRP A 650 2.89 24.35 -5.34
C TRP A 650 1.84 23.69 -4.46
N VAL A 651 0.71 23.29 -5.05
CA VAL A 651 -0.37 22.54 -4.38
C VAL A 651 -0.51 21.17 -5.03
N LEU A 652 -0.25 20.11 -4.24
CA LEU A 652 -0.05 18.74 -4.75
C LEU A 652 -1.31 17.85 -4.72
N ASN A 653 -2.36 18.23 -3.98
CA ASN A 653 -3.58 17.43 -3.83
C ASN A 653 -4.80 18.30 -3.55
N TYR A 654 -5.31 18.98 -4.57
CA TYR A 654 -6.72 19.37 -4.61
C TYR A 654 -7.47 18.11 -5.04
N ASP A 655 -8.44 17.63 -4.26
CA ASP A 655 -9.12 16.36 -4.52
C ASP A 655 -9.43 16.19 -6.02
N ASN A 656 -8.77 15.20 -6.65
CA ASN A 656 -8.82 14.87 -8.09
C ASN A 656 -10.20 14.35 -8.54
N VAL A 657 -11.29 14.97 -8.06
CA VAL A 657 -12.68 14.51 -8.18
C VAL A 657 -13.65 15.60 -8.62
N LEU A 658 -13.18 16.77 -9.00
CA LEU A 658 -13.93 17.59 -9.95
C LEU A 658 -13.39 17.31 -11.34
N ILE A 659 -13.52 16.06 -11.79
CA ILE A 659 -13.70 15.87 -13.23
C ILE A 659 -15.15 16.26 -13.52
N GLY A 660 -15.28 17.56 -13.74
CA GLY A 660 -16.47 18.25 -14.19
C GLY A 660 -16.05 19.50 -14.96
N GLN A 661 -15.05 19.36 -15.84
CA GLN A 661 -14.91 20.05 -17.12
C GLN A 661 -13.91 19.30 -18.01
#